data_AF-A0A8D0BS40-F1
#
_entry.id   AF-A0A8D0BS40-F1
#
_cell.length_a   1.000
_cell.length_b   1.000
_cell.length_c   1.000
_cell.angle_alpha   90.00
_cell.angle_beta   90.00
_cell.angle_gamma   90.00
#
_symmetry.space_group_name_H-M   'P 1'
#
loop_
_entity.id
_entity.type
_entity.pdbx_description
1 polymer ?
#
loop_
_entity_poly.entity_id
_entity_poly.type
_entity_poly.pdbx_seq_one_letter_code
_entity_poly.pdbx_strand_id
1 'polypeptide(L)'
;MVADDLLSEEDVSMSKAFFVKGYLGCGKGMITTISCRCCCCLSTNIALVVWIVLLAGGKVSPWKVQPPRLRLSFQDLLQSNSSHLLLDSEDDLEFQSLLVDEKRAWLMAGAKDHIFLLHLNRPNKDPQKIFWPAPREQMEHCRLAGKNPETECANFIRFLQHFNTSHVFACGTGSYQPMCAFIYLRAGEEESGLPAMQLVTQSIHSGRGKCPYSPHELFTGLIIDGEFYSGTSVDFMGSSAALFRTRLDRSDQNYIRTESNQDYWLNEPVFIGAYAIPDTYNRDDDKVYFFFRETAVEAGQWERRRIHARVARVCKNDAGGKRSLINRWSTFLKARLVCSVPSLQGTETHFDQLEDVFLLHTRNAQNPLVYGLFTVSSGIFSGSAVCVYSLAAIRAAFNGPFAHKEGLDYQWVEYKGRIPYPRPGTCPSATYEPLLQSTKDFPDDVISFMRTHHLMWEPIYPLHWKPVLIKVNVPFQIQQLLVDRVETEAGPIDVLFLGTDKGKLLKVGIAGVGSQDTQEISLEEISISKMPSAILDMQFSLKRQEVFVSSTNGLVQLPLHRCELYGKGCADCCLARDPYCTWDGKACRAYQLTKKRRVQCQNVLKANPVSQCQDSEKGMSKAEEKVIFGVQNNSTFLECFAQSPQTRIRWLLQRSNTAILEEIESIGRFSVLGQGLLISQLAQEDAGTYQCQGIEYSLVKTLAYYSLRIFGHQAMEALTSKRREETGSHHSAISRSDLRLQYKGYSWALGTPGTSLDEFCNVLQQRKRRRQKTWNPKWQQHPLESKKGRVRRQPGTL
;
A
#
# COMPACT_ATOMS: atom_id res chain seq x y z
N MET A 1 12.42 52.48 42.77
CA MET A 1 13.63 52.31 43.60
C MET A 1 13.49 50.98 44.32
N VAL A 2 14.49 50.10 44.22
CA VAL A 2 14.76 48.98 45.17
C VAL A 2 13.56 48.02 45.37
N ALA A 3 13.42 46.90 44.65
CA ALA A 3 13.96 45.56 45.00
C ALA A 3 12.81 44.52 44.90
N ASP A 4 12.94 43.18 44.95
CA ASP A 4 13.95 42.15 44.57
C ASP A 4 13.18 40.80 44.71
N ASP A 5 13.44 39.65 44.04
CA ASP A 5 14.49 39.25 43.08
C ASP A 5 13.95 38.19 42.05
N LEU A 6 14.87 37.65 41.25
CA LEU A 6 14.85 36.69 40.13
C LEU A 6 14.69 35.18 40.48
N LEU A 7 14.41 34.38 39.44
CA LEU A 7 14.45 32.90 39.39
C LEU A 7 15.19 32.45 38.10
N SER A 8 15.69 31.18 38.08
CA SER A 8 16.42 30.47 37.01
C SER A 8 17.91 30.88 36.84
N GLU A 9 18.88 30.03 36.47
CA GLU A 9 18.88 28.69 35.81
C GLU A 9 19.89 27.66 36.45
N GLU A 10 20.14 26.54 35.74
CA GLU A 10 21.21 25.51 35.85
C GLU A 10 21.06 24.34 36.86
N ASP A 11 21.49 23.09 36.57
CA ASP A 11 21.44 22.30 35.31
C ASP A 11 21.67 20.77 35.59
N VAL A 12 21.36 19.91 34.62
CA VAL A 12 21.99 18.57 34.34
C VAL A 12 21.80 17.33 35.28
N SER A 13 21.57 16.18 34.60
CA SER A 13 21.90 14.77 34.95
C SER A 13 20.89 13.80 35.61
N MET A 14 20.18 13.07 34.74
CA MET A 14 20.19 11.59 34.62
C MET A 14 20.25 10.70 35.91
N SER A 15 19.16 9.95 36.20
CA SER A 15 19.06 8.51 35.83
C SER A 15 17.96 7.70 36.55
N LYS A 16 17.19 6.95 35.75
CA LYS A 16 16.63 5.60 36.01
C LYS A 16 15.82 5.29 37.30
N ALA A 17 14.51 5.22 37.06
CA ALA A 17 13.69 4.00 37.18
C ALA A 17 12.86 3.70 38.47
N PHE A 18 11.84 2.88 38.22
CA PHE A 18 10.93 2.16 39.13
C PHE A 18 9.75 2.87 39.82
N PHE A 19 8.57 2.45 39.36
CA PHE A 19 7.36 2.10 40.14
C PHE A 19 6.83 3.10 41.20
N VAL A 20 5.64 3.64 40.87
CA VAL A 20 4.77 4.40 41.78
C VAL A 20 4.43 3.58 43.03
N LYS A 21 4.84 4.10 44.19
CA LYS A 21 4.28 3.75 45.50
C LYS A 21 3.34 4.88 45.93
N GLY A 22 2.04 4.61 45.97
CA GLY A 22 1.01 5.52 46.43
C GLY A 22 0.10 4.86 47.46
N TYR A 23 0.65 4.53 48.63
CA TYR A 23 -0.13 4.00 49.75
C TYR A 23 -0.78 5.16 50.52
N LEU A 24 -2.11 5.22 50.54
CA LEU A 24 -2.84 5.90 51.61
C LEU A 24 -2.71 5.08 52.89
N GLY A 25 -2.25 5.72 53.96
CA GLY A 25 -2.30 5.15 55.30
C GLY A 25 -3.61 5.52 56.00
N CYS A 26 -4.27 4.55 56.62
CA CYS A 26 -5.14 4.82 57.77
C CYS A 26 -5.08 3.65 58.76
N GLY A 27 -5.16 3.97 60.05
CA GLY A 27 -4.78 3.07 61.14
C GLY A 27 -5.85 2.09 61.60
N LYS A 28 -5.36 1.09 62.33
CA LYS A 28 -6.06 0.01 63.05
C LYS A 28 -7.39 0.42 63.72
N GLY A 29 -8.42 -0.41 63.54
CA GLY A 29 -9.60 -0.53 64.39
C GLY A 29 -9.98 -2.02 64.48
N MET A 30 -10.48 -2.48 65.63
CA MET A 30 -10.54 -3.91 66.01
C MET A 30 -11.99 -4.40 66.17
N ILE A 31 -12.18 -5.73 66.22
CA ILE A 31 -13.30 -6.48 66.88
C ILE A 31 -14.47 -7.04 66.01
N THR A 32 -14.56 -8.39 66.06
CA THR A 32 -15.68 -9.36 65.86
C THR A 32 -16.39 -9.59 64.50
N THR A 33 -16.07 -10.75 63.92
CA THR A 33 -16.99 -11.85 63.54
C THR A 33 -18.51 -11.58 63.38
N ILE A 34 -19.00 -11.65 62.14
CA ILE A 34 -20.24 -12.37 61.79
C ILE A 34 -19.96 -13.28 60.57
N SER A 35 -20.55 -14.48 60.59
CA SER A 35 -20.23 -15.60 59.72
C SER A 35 -20.76 -15.48 58.27
N CYS A 36 -19.85 -15.66 57.31
CA CYS A 36 -19.96 -16.55 56.16
C CYS A 36 -21.38 -16.95 55.68
N ARG A 37 -21.94 -16.25 54.66
CA ARG A 37 -22.99 -16.82 53.77
C ARG A 37 -23.25 -16.16 52.40
N CYS A 38 -22.48 -15.15 51.95
CA CYS A 38 -22.80 -14.38 50.73
C CYS A 38 -21.71 -14.34 49.61
N CYS A 39 -20.72 -15.24 49.59
CA CYS A 39 -19.73 -15.28 48.50
C CYS A 39 -20.03 -16.22 47.32
N CYS A 40 -21.04 -17.10 47.40
CA CYS A 40 -21.29 -18.11 46.36
C CYS A 40 -22.32 -17.70 45.28
N CYS A 41 -22.86 -16.47 45.32
CA CYS A 41 -23.90 -16.01 44.36
C CYS A 41 -23.40 -14.99 43.31
N LEU A 42 -22.14 -14.54 43.36
CA LEU A 42 -21.59 -13.61 42.37
C LEU A 42 -20.82 -14.30 41.22
N SER A 43 -20.22 -15.47 41.45
CA SER A 43 -19.45 -16.19 40.42
C SER A 43 -20.34 -16.79 39.31
N THR A 44 -21.52 -17.28 39.67
CA THR A 44 -22.50 -17.85 38.72
C THR A 44 -23.08 -16.82 37.77
N ASN A 45 -23.32 -15.59 38.23
CA ASN A 45 -23.84 -14.51 37.38
C ASN A 45 -22.82 -14.00 36.36
N ILE A 46 -21.53 -13.90 36.71
CA ILE A 46 -20.49 -13.52 35.74
C ILE A 46 -20.35 -14.59 34.65
N ALA A 47 -20.35 -15.88 35.03
CA ALA A 47 -20.32 -16.97 34.06
C ALA A 47 -21.55 -16.94 33.13
N LEU A 48 -22.75 -16.68 33.66
CA LEU A 48 -23.98 -16.59 32.87
C LEU A 48 -23.98 -15.38 31.92
N VAL A 49 -23.50 -14.22 32.36
CA VAL A 49 -23.38 -13.02 31.51
C VAL A 49 -22.32 -13.23 30.43
N VAL A 50 -21.18 -13.86 30.73
CA VAL A 50 -20.19 -14.23 29.72
C VAL A 50 -20.76 -15.25 28.72
N TRP A 51 -21.54 -16.23 29.18
CA TRP A 51 -22.24 -17.17 28.29
C TRP A 51 -23.30 -16.48 27.42
N ILE A 52 -24.08 -15.56 27.98
CA ILE A 52 -25.09 -14.79 27.23
C ILE A 52 -24.41 -13.85 26.24
N VAL A 53 -23.26 -13.23 26.56
CA VAL A 53 -22.48 -12.44 25.60
C VAL A 53 -21.86 -13.31 24.50
N LEU A 54 -21.43 -14.54 24.81
CA LEU A 54 -20.93 -15.51 23.82
C LEU A 54 -22.06 -16.07 22.93
N LEU A 55 -23.28 -16.20 23.43
CA LEU A 55 -24.46 -16.67 22.68
C LEU A 55 -25.19 -15.54 21.92
N ALA A 56 -25.19 -14.32 22.46
CA ALA A 56 -25.69 -13.10 21.81
C ALA A 56 -24.65 -12.46 20.87
N GLY A 57 -23.45 -13.04 20.80
CA GLY A 57 -22.54 -12.92 19.66
C GLY A 57 -23.20 -13.50 18.41
N GLY A 58 -24.14 -12.74 17.85
CA GLY A 58 -24.71 -13.02 16.53
C GLY A 58 -23.57 -13.25 15.55
N LYS A 59 -23.77 -14.16 14.59
CA LYS A 59 -22.75 -14.53 13.59
C LYS A 59 -22.44 -13.34 12.67
N VAL A 60 -21.67 -12.38 13.17
CA VAL A 60 -20.87 -11.48 12.36
C VAL A 60 -19.99 -12.41 11.54
N SER A 61 -20.34 -12.59 10.27
CA SER A 61 -19.40 -13.22 9.34
C SER A 61 -18.11 -12.42 9.49
N PRO A 62 -16.97 -13.04 9.85
CA PRO A 62 -15.71 -12.33 9.74
C PRO A 62 -15.63 -11.79 8.31
N TRP A 63 -15.17 -10.54 8.16
CA TRP A 63 -14.99 -9.93 6.85
C TRP A 63 -14.06 -10.84 6.04
N LYS A 64 -14.64 -11.68 5.18
CA LYS A 64 -13.90 -12.72 4.45
C LYS A 64 -13.15 -12.02 3.34
N VAL A 65 -11.92 -11.61 3.64
CA VAL A 65 -10.96 -11.11 2.66
C VAL A 65 -10.85 -12.19 1.58
N GLN A 66 -11.42 -11.90 0.40
CA GLN A 66 -11.34 -12.80 -0.74
C GLN A 66 -9.86 -12.90 -1.13
N PRO A 67 -9.29 -14.12 -1.16
CA PRO A 67 -7.89 -14.27 -1.55
C PRO A 67 -7.74 -13.81 -3.02
N PRO A 68 -6.57 -13.27 -3.40
CA PRO A 68 -6.31 -12.85 -4.77
C PRO A 68 -6.37 -14.05 -5.70
N ARG A 69 -6.81 -13.84 -6.95
CA ARG A 69 -6.87 -14.92 -7.94
C ARG A 69 -5.48 -15.43 -8.31
N LEU A 70 -4.50 -14.55 -8.43
CA LEU A 70 -3.07 -14.89 -8.53
C LEU A 70 -2.33 -14.27 -7.34
N ARG A 71 -1.44 -15.03 -6.72
CA ARG A 71 -0.46 -14.53 -5.75
C ARG A 71 0.93 -14.82 -6.30
N LEU A 72 1.69 -13.77 -6.60
CA LEU A 72 3.00 -13.85 -7.22
C LEU A 72 4.06 -13.38 -6.22
N SER A 73 4.97 -14.28 -5.86
CA SER A 73 6.20 -13.92 -5.15
C SER A 73 7.19 -13.25 -6.10
N PHE A 74 8.18 -12.56 -5.55
CA PHE A 74 9.29 -12.01 -6.33
C PHE A 74 10.00 -13.06 -7.20
N GLN A 75 10.09 -14.31 -6.72
CA GLN A 75 10.69 -15.40 -7.49
C GLN A 75 9.82 -15.83 -8.67
N ASP A 76 8.49 -15.79 -8.53
CA ASP A 76 7.56 -16.11 -9.62
C ASP A 76 7.61 -15.04 -10.72
N LEU A 77 7.75 -13.77 -10.35
CA LEU A 77 7.93 -12.67 -11.30
C LEU A 77 9.18 -12.86 -12.18
N LEU A 78 10.30 -13.22 -11.55
CA LEU A 78 11.56 -13.51 -12.26
C LEU A 78 11.44 -14.75 -13.16
N GLN A 79 10.77 -15.82 -12.72
CA GLN A 79 10.58 -17.03 -13.54
C GLN A 79 9.63 -16.81 -14.72
N SER A 80 8.66 -15.91 -14.58
CA SER A 80 7.64 -15.60 -15.59
C SER A 80 7.98 -14.39 -16.46
N ASN A 81 9.16 -13.77 -16.30
CA ASN A 81 9.55 -12.50 -16.92
C ASN A 81 8.46 -11.41 -16.79
N SER A 82 7.68 -11.45 -15.69
CA SER A 82 6.50 -10.57 -15.48
C SER A 82 6.80 -9.34 -14.62
N SER A 83 8.09 -9.05 -14.44
CA SER A 83 8.66 -7.80 -13.92
C SER A 83 9.99 -7.50 -14.63
N HIS A 84 10.33 -6.22 -14.72
CA HIS A 84 11.66 -5.76 -15.13
C HIS A 84 12.21 -4.83 -14.03
N LEU A 85 13.35 -5.18 -13.45
CA LEU A 85 14.07 -4.29 -12.54
C LEU A 85 14.76 -3.23 -13.39
N LEU A 86 14.35 -1.97 -13.26
CA LEU A 86 14.91 -0.86 -14.03
C LEU A 86 16.15 -0.27 -13.36
N LEU A 87 16.11 -0.12 -12.03
CA LEU A 87 17.25 0.29 -11.20
C LEU A 87 17.23 -0.53 -9.92
N ASP A 88 18.35 -1.19 -9.61
CA ASP A 88 18.60 -1.77 -8.29
C ASP A 88 19.12 -0.68 -7.34
N SER A 89 18.86 -0.85 -6.04
CA SER A 89 19.29 0.10 -4.99
C SER A 89 20.48 -0.48 -4.23
N GLU A 90 21.63 -0.61 -4.90
CA GLU A 90 22.88 -1.04 -4.25
C GLU A 90 23.40 0.02 -3.25
N ASP A 91 23.09 1.31 -3.47
CA ASP A 91 23.59 2.47 -2.70
C ASP A 91 22.53 3.17 -1.81
N ASP A 92 21.43 2.49 -1.45
CA ASP A 92 20.33 3.06 -0.63
C ASP A 92 19.78 4.39 -1.23
N LEU A 93 19.42 4.33 -2.51
CA LEU A 93 19.11 5.51 -3.32
C LEU A 93 17.71 6.10 -3.08
N GLU A 94 16.79 5.36 -2.45
CA GLU A 94 15.39 5.74 -2.21
C GLU A 94 14.70 6.53 -3.36
N PHE A 95 14.08 5.81 -4.30
CA PHE A 95 13.36 6.43 -5.41
C PHE A 95 12.02 7.04 -4.94
N GLN A 96 12.04 8.32 -4.56
CA GLN A 96 10.94 9.02 -3.88
C GLN A 96 10.00 9.82 -4.80
N SER A 97 10.32 10.01 -6.08
CA SER A 97 9.40 10.62 -7.05
C SER A 97 9.62 10.11 -8.48
N LEU A 98 8.55 9.95 -9.25
CA LEU A 98 8.54 9.43 -10.62
C LEU A 98 7.80 10.38 -11.57
N LEU A 99 8.31 10.53 -12.80
CA LEU A 99 7.67 11.30 -13.87
C LEU A 99 7.76 10.55 -15.21
N VAL A 100 6.60 10.14 -15.73
CA VAL A 100 6.47 9.41 -17.01
C VAL A 100 6.19 10.39 -18.16
N ASP A 101 7.04 10.40 -19.19
CA ASP A 101 6.79 11.10 -20.46
C ASP A 101 6.45 10.07 -21.56
N GLU A 102 5.16 9.81 -21.77
CA GLU A 102 4.67 8.90 -22.81
C GLU A 102 4.95 9.36 -24.25
N LYS A 103 5.21 10.67 -24.46
CA LYS A 103 5.48 11.23 -25.78
C LYS A 103 6.93 11.00 -26.17
N ARG A 104 7.86 11.17 -25.24
CA ARG A 104 9.30 10.95 -25.45
C ARG A 104 9.77 9.54 -25.12
N ALA A 105 8.91 8.71 -24.54
CA ALA A 105 9.24 7.37 -24.06
C ALA A 105 10.36 7.39 -23.00
N TRP A 106 10.21 8.28 -22.02
CA TRP A 106 11.12 8.42 -20.89
C TRP A 106 10.39 8.23 -19.55
N LEU A 107 11.16 7.76 -18.56
CA LEU A 107 10.80 7.78 -17.15
C LEU A 107 11.92 8.52 -16.42
N MET A 108 11.59 9.60 -15.74
CA MET A 108 12.49 10.29 -14.83
C MET A 108 12.20 9.84 -13.40
N ALA A 109 13.24 9.59 -12.61
CA ALA A 109 13.12 9.18 -11.21
C ALA A 109 14.00 10.07 -10.32
N GLY A 110 13.38 10.69 -9.32
CA GLY A 110 14.03 11.43 -8.25
C GLY A 110 14.43 10.51 -7.12
N ALA A 111 15.68 10.65 -6.65
CA ALA A 111 16.32 9.79 -5.68
C ALA A 111 17.16 10.64 -4.69
N LYS A 112 17.85 9.98 -3.76
CA LYS A 112 18.87 10.53 -2.87
C LYS A 112 20.06 11.07 -3.67
N ASP A 113 20.25 12.39 -3.61
CA ASP A 113 21.27 13.19 -4.31
C ASP A 113 21.29 13.05 -5.84
N HIS A 114 20.28 12.40 -6.44
CA HIS A 114 20.31 12.00 -7.84
C HIS A 114 18.97 12.17 -8.55
N ILE A 115 19.04 12.44 -9.84
CA ILE A 115 17.91 12.34 -10.77
C ILE A 115 18.34 11.44 -11.92
N PHE A 116 17.54 10.41 -12.18
CA PHE A 116 17.76 9.43 -13.25
C PHE A 116 16.79 9.68 -14.41
N LEU A 117 17.25 9.44 -15.64
CA LEU A 117 16.43 9.45 -16.85
C LEU A 117 16.63 8.12 -17.59
N LEU A 118 15.54 7.35 -17.67
CA LEU A 118 15.49 6.04 -18.29
C LEU A 118 14.71 6.10 -19.61
N HIS A 119 15.12 5.29 -20.58
CA HIS A 119 14.46 5.22 -21.88
C HIS A 119 13.55 3.99 -21.99
N LEU A 120 12.23 4.20 -21.97
CA LEU A 120 11.22 3.14 -21.96
C LEU A 120 11.19 2.27 -23.22
N ASN A 121 11.85 2.68 -24.31
CA ASN A 121 12.02 1.88 -25.52
C ASN A 121 13.32 1.06 -25.52
N ARG A 122 14.26 1.35 -24.61
CA ARG A 122 15.58 0.73 -24.49
C ARG A 122 15.91 0.52 -23.00
N PRO A 123 15.14 -0.29 -22.25
CA PRO A 123 15.28 -0.40 -20.79
C PRO A 123 16.63 -0.99 -20.34
N ASN A 124 17.34 -1.69 -21.23
CA ASN A 124 18.69 -2.22 -20.99
C ASN A 124 19.81 -1.20 -21.22
N LYS A 125 19.51 0.04 -21.64
CA LYS A 125 20.50 1.10 -21.79
C LYS A 125 20.77 1.72 -20.42
N ASP A 126 22.04 1.95 -20.08
CA ASP A 126 22.42 2.66 -18.87
C ASP A 126 21.64 3.99 -18.72
N PRO A 127 21.07 4.27 -17.53
CA PRO A 127 20.32 5.48 -17.28
C PRO A 127 21.25 6.70 -17.34
N GLN A 128 20.77 7.80 -17.92
CA GLN A 128 21.47 9.06 -17.68
C GLN A 128 21.21 9.48 -16.22
N LYS A 129 22.22 10.00 -15.52
CA LYS A 129 22.08 10.53 -14.15
C LYS A 129 22.61 11.96 -14.03
N ILE A 130 21.90 12.78 -13.25
CA ILE A 130 22.36 14.06 -12.70
C ILE A 130 22.67 13.80 -11.23
N PHE A 131 23.87 14.18 -10.78
CA PHE A 131 24.22 14.23 -9.37
C PHE A 131 23.98 15.66 -8.85
N TRP A 132 23.12 15.79 -7.84
CA TRP A 132 22.66 17.06 -7.28
C TRP A 132 22.56 16.97 -5.75
N PRO A 133 23.68 16.81 -5.04
CA PRO A 133 23.70 16.74 -3.59
C PRO A 133 23.47 18.12 -2.94
N ALA A 134 23.18 18.11 -1.64
CA ALA A 134 23.20 19.33 -0.84
C ALA A 134 24.64 19.88 -0.71
N PRO A 135 24.84 21.22 -0.65
CA PRO A 135 26.11 21.84 -0.28
C PRO A 135 26.63 21.33 1.07
N ARG A 136 27.97 21.21 1.20
CA ARG A 136 28.62 20.70 2.42
C ARG A 136 28.20 21.42 3.69
N GLU A 137 28.06 22.74 3.63
CA GLU A 137 27.60 23.56 4.76
C GLU A 137 26.19 23.14 5.25
N GLN A 138 25.26 22.82 4.34
CA GLN A 138 23.91 22.35 4.70
C GLN A 138 23.94 20.96 5.34
N MET A 139 24.78 20.05 4.82
CA MET A 139 24.99 18.72 5.40
C MET A 139 25.60 18.78 6.81
N GLU A 140 26.59 19.65 7.02
CA GLU A 140 27.19 19.89 8.34
C GLU A 140 26.16 20.48 9.32
N HIS A 141 25.35 21.47 8.90
CA HIS A 141 24.27 22.02 9.72
C HIS A 141 23.19 20.97 10.06
N CYS A 142 22.81 20.10 9.11
CA CYS A 142 21.89 18.99 9.35
C CYS A 142 22.44 18.02 10.41
N ARG A 143 23.73 17.63 10.30
CA ARG A 143 24.39 16.77 11.30
C ARG A 143 24.47 17.43 12.67
N LEU A 144 24.79 18.72 12.74
CA LEU A 144 24.83 19.49 13.99
C LEU A 144 23.43 19.65 14.63
N ALA A 145 22.37 19.65 13.82
CA ALA A 145 20.98 19.61 14.29
C ALA A 145 20.52 18.22 14.77
N GLY A 146 21.43 17.24 14.87
CA GLY A 146 21.16 15.91 15.44
C GLY A 146 20.48 14.92 14.49
N LYS A 147 20.44 15.22 13.18
CA LYS A 147 19.88 14.34 12.14
C LYS A 147 20.88 13.28 11.70
N ASN A 148 20.38 12.14 11.20
CA ASN A 148 21.24 11.04 10.79
C ASN A 148 22.00 11.39 9.48
N PRO A 149 23.36 11.41 9.48
CA PRO A 149 24.12 11.76 8.28
C PRO A 149 23.92 10.80 7.10
N GLU A 150 23.59 9.53 7.36
CA GLU A 150 23.48 8.50 6.31
C GLU A 150 22.08 8.41 5.69
N THR A 151 21.03 8.68 6.47
CA THR A 151 19.61 8.48 6.06
C THR A 151 18.79 9.77 5.98
N GLU A 152 19.26 10.89 6.52
CA GLU A 152 18.48 12.14 6.58
C GLU A 152 19.20 13.34 5.93
N CYS A 153 20.53 13.45 6.07
CA CYS A 153 21.29 14.62 5.61
C CYS A 153 21.75 14.58 4.15
N ALA A 154 20.84 14.21 3.25
CA ALA A 154 21.03 14.21 1.80
C ALA A 154 19.97 15.07 1.10
N ASN A 155 20.15 15.36 -0.20
CA ASN A 155 19.13 16.00 -1.03
C ASN A 155 18.23 14.93 -1.65
N PHE A 156 17.13 14.58 -0.99
CA PHE A 156 16.14 13.66 -1.53
C PHE A 156 15.22 14.39 -2.50
N ILE A 157 15.17 13.97 -3.76
CA ILE A 157 14.33 14.62 -4.78
C ILE A 157 12.87 14.17 -4.64
N ARG A 158 12.06 15.05 -4.05
CA ARG A 158 10.65 14.82 -3.68
C ARG A 158 9.66 15.20 -4.77
N PHE A 159 10.02 16.10 -5.68
CA PHE A 159 9.10 16.64 -6.69
C PHE A 159 9.71 16.64 -8.09
N LEU A 160 8.94 16.18 -9.08
CA LEU A 160 9.25 16.25 -10.51
C LEU A 160 7.97 16.52 -11.31
N GLN A 161 7.89 17.64 -12.02
CA GLN A 161 6.80 17.91 -12.97
C GLN A 161 7.28 18.73 -14.17
N HIS A 162 6.74 18.46 -15.36
CA HIS A 162 6.95 19.34 -16.53
C HIS A 162 6.47 20.77 -16.24
N PHE A 163 7.38 21.73 -16.38
CA PHE A 163 7.05 23.16 -16.38
C PHE A 163 6.65 23.63 -17.78
N ASN A 164 7.38 23.17 -18.80
CA ASN A 164 7.05 23.35 -20.20
C ASN A 164 7.57 22.16 -21.01
N THR A 165 7.57 22.24 -22.35
CA THR A 165 8.04 21.15 -23.21
C THR A 165 9.52 20.84 -23.03
N SER A 166 10.38 21.81 -22.72
CA SER A 166 11.83 21.65 -22.62
C SER A 166 12.36 21.66 -21.18
N HIS A 167 11.55 21.93 -20.17
CA HIS A 167 11.98 22.03 -18.78
C HIS A 167 11.07 21.24 -17.83
N VAL A 168 11.69 20.43 -16.98
CA VAL A 168 11.10 19.84 -15.78
C VAL A 168 11.49 20.71 -14.58
N PHE A 169 10.56 21.01 -13.71
CA PHE A 169 10.83 21.62 -12.41
C PHE A 169 11.03 20.51 -11.38
N ALA A 170 12.10 20.61 -10.61
CA ALA A 170 12.48 19.63 -9.61
C ALA A 170 12.75 20.32 -8.27
N CYS A 171 12.33 19.66 -7.18
CA CYS A 171 12.67 20.08 -5.81
C CYS A 171 13.08 18.89 -4.95
N GLY A 172 13.97 19.15 -4.00
CA GLY A 172 14.40 18.20 -3.00
C GLY A 172 14.64 18.83 -1.63
N THR A 173 14.84 17.97 -0.62
CA THR A 173 14.97 18.33 0.78
C THR A 173 16.23 19.15 1.10
N GLY A 174 17.25 19.11 0.24
CA GLY A 174 18.51 19.83 0.41
C GLY A 174 19.17 19.62 1.78
N SER A 175 19.15 18.40 2.32
CA SER A 175 19.66 18.09 3.67
C SER A 175 19.02 18.98 4.75
N TYR A 176 17.68 18.96 4.84
CA TYR A 176 16.87 19.85 5.69
C TYR A 176 17.05 21.35 5.37
N GLN A 177 17.39 21.70 4.14
CA GLN A 177 17.30 23.06 3.58
C GLN A 177 16.74 23.00 2.15
N PRO A 178 15.41 22.93 1.98
CA PRO A 178 14.79 22.62 0.70
C PRO A 178 15.25 23.51 -0.45
N MET A 179 15.44 22.90 -1.62
CA MET A 179 16.02 23.52 -2.81
C MET A 179 15.30 23.06 -4.08
N CYS A 180 15.11 23.98 -5.02
CA CYS A 180 14.43 23.74 -6.30
C CYS A 180 15.26 24.25 -7.48
N ALA A 181 15.10 23.63 -8.65
CA ALA A 181 15.77 24.02 -9.89
C ALA A 181 14.98 23.55 -11.12
N PHE A 182 15.34 24.06 -12.29
CA PHE A 182 14.91 23.51 -13.57
C PHE A 182 15.93 22.52 -14.13
N ILE A 183 15.41 21.47 -14.77
CA ILE A 183 16.15 20.49 -15.56
C ILE A 183 15.77 20.70 -17.01
N TYR A 184 16.74 21.07 -17.84
CA TYR A 184 16.56 21.17 -19.27
C TYR A 184 16.54 19.77 -19.89
N LEU A 185 15.56 19.51 -20.75
CA LEU A 185 15.39 18.31 -21.56
C LEU A 185 15.57 18.66 -23.03
N ARG A 186 16.59 18.09 -23.66
CA ARG A 186 16.88 18.26 -25.09
C ARG A 186 15.82 17.54 -25.92
N ALA A 187 15.41 18.14 -27.04
CA ALA A 187 14.57 17.49 -28.04
C ALA A 187 15.42 16.96 -29.21
N GLY A 188 15.17 15.70 -29.62
CA GLY A 188 15.86 15.05 -30.75
C GLY A 188 16.52 13.73 -30.36
N GLU A 189 16.88 12.92 -31.35
CA GLU A 189 17.65 11.68 -31.14
C GLU A 189 19.11 11.98 -30.76
N GLU A 190 19.76 11.01 -30.12
CA GLU A 190 21.04 11.14 -29.39
C GLU A 190 22.29 11.30 -30.28
N GLU A 191 22.15 11.70 -31.56
CA GLU A 191 23.24 11.74 -32.55
C GLU A 191 24.35 12.78 -32.27
N SER A 192 24.17 13.65 -31.28
CA SER A 192 25.10 14.77 -31.01
C SER A 192 26.02 14.58 -29.79
N GLY A 193 26.01 13.41 -29.14
CA GLY A 193 26.93 13.09 -28.02
C GLY A 193 26.76 13.96 -26.76
N LEU A 194 25.75 14.84 -26.73
CA LEU A 194 25.42 15.72 -25.62
C LEU A 194 24.41 15.06 -24.67
N PRO A 195 24.43 15.38 -23.36
CA PRO A 195 23.48 14.85 -22.39
C PRO A 195 22.03 15.24 -22.76
N ALA A 196 21.10 14.28 -22.62
CA ALA A 196 19.68 14.48 -22.93
C ALA A 196 18.96 15.33 -21.86
N MET A 197 19.36 15.18 -20.59
CA MET A 197 19.00 16.09 -19.50
C MET A 197 20.19 16.86 -18.94
N GLN A 198 19.97 18.10 -18.50
CA GLN A 198 20.97 18.94 -17.85
C GLN A 198 20.36 19.80 -16.73
N LEU A 199 20.99 19.84 -15.56
CA LEU A 199 20.59 20.74 -14.47
C LEU A 199 20.93 22.19 -14.84
N VAL A 200 19.95 23.08 -14.75
CA VAL A 200 20.12 24.52 -15.00
C VAL A 200 20.62 25.17 -13.71
N THR A 201 21.93 25.17 -13.48
CA THR A 201 22.55 25.56 -12.19
C THR A 201 22.21 26.98 -11.74
N GLN A 202 22.12 27.93 -12.67
CA GLN A 202 21.69 29.31 -12.40
C GLN A 202 20.22 29.45 -11.99
N SER A 203 19.43 28.37 -12.06
CA SER A 203 18.04 28.34 -11.58
C SER A 203 17.87 27.74 -10.18
N ILE A 204 18.95 27.30 -9.53
CA ILE A 204 18.89 26.76 -8.18
C ILE A 204 18.49 27.88 -7.21
N HIS A 205 17.39 27.67 -6.48
CA HIS A 205 16.86 28.62 -5.50
C HIS A 205 16.21 27.88 -4.32
N SER A 206 15.85 28.63 -3.26
CA SER A 206 15.20 28.05 -2.09
C SER A 206 13.86 27.40 -2.43
N GLY A 207 13.71 26.15 -1.99
CA GLY A 207 12.48 25.37 -2.02
C GLY A 207 11.61 25.53 -0.76
N ARG A 208 11.89 26.51 0.11
CA ARG A 208 11.07 26.77 1.31
C ARG A 208 9.63 27.06 0.93
N GLY A 209 8.68 26.32 1.50
CA GLY A 209 7.26 26.38 1.13
C GLY A 209 6.93 25.71 -0.22
N LYS A 210 7.90 25.09 -0.89
CA LYS A 210 7.74 24.33 -2.14
C LYS A 210 7.99 22.84 -1.98
N CYS A 211 8.88 22.46 -1.06
CA CYS A 211 9.28 21.09 -0.76
C CYS A 211 9.54 20.95 0.76
N PRO A 212 9.24 19.81 1.38
CA PRO A 212 9.43 19.60 2.81
C PRO A 212 10.91 19.54 3.21
N TYR A 213 11.15 19.81 4.49
CA TYR A 213 12.47 19.73 5.11
C TYR A 213 12.91 18.28 5.35
N SER A 214 12.00 17.43 5.85
CA SER A 214 12.28 16.01 6.10
C SER A 214 11.97 15.14 4.88
N PRO A 215 12.80 14.13 4.54
CA PRO A 215 12.49 13.18 3.46
C PRO A 215 11.28 12.29 3.75
N HIS A 216 10.87 12.15 5.02
CA HIS A 216 9.73 11.33 5.43
C HIS A 216 8.42 12.12 5.55
N GLU A 217 8.44 13.44 5.38
CA GLU A 217 7.24 14.28 5.42
C GLU A 217 6.46 14.15 4.10
N LEU A 218 5.15 13.89 4.20
CA LEU A 218 4.22 13.96 3.06
C LEU A 218 3.90 15.42 2.75
N PHE A 219 3.88 15.74 1.47
CA PHE A 219 3.63 17.07 0.94
C PHE A 219 2.91 16.93 -0.41
N THR A 220 2.41 18.04 -0.95
CA THR A 220 1.85 18.05 -2.30
C THR A 220 2.33 19.26 -3.10
N GLY A 221 2.39 19.11 -4.43
CA GLY A 221 2.87 20.12 -5.37
C GLY A 221 2.18 20.00 -6.71
N LEU A 222 1.92 21.13 -7.37
CA LEU A 222 1.23 21.19 -8.66
C LEU A 222 1.60 22.48 -9.43
N ILE A 223 2.07 22.34 -10.67
CA ILE A 223 2.33 23.43 -11.60
C ILE A 223 1.14 23.63 -12.54
N ILE A 224 0.64 24.87 -12.61
CA ILE A 224 -0.40 25.30 -13.57
C ILE A 224 0.00 26.70 -14.07
N ASP A 225 0.01 26.91 -15.39
CA ASP A 225 0.21 28.22 -16.03
C ASP A 225 1.43 29.04 -15.51
N GLY A 226 2.51 28.35 -15.13
CA GLY A 226 3.74 28.95 -14.61
C GLY A 226 3.74 29.24 -13.09
N GLU A 227 2.65 28.95 -12.41
CA GLU A 227 2.49 29.07 -10.96
C GLU A 227 2.56 27.68 -10.29
N PHE A 228 3.30 27.60 -9.19
CA PHE A 228 3.44 26.39 -8.39
C PHE A 228 2.62 26.51 -7.11
N TYR A 229 1.65 25.61 -6.99
CA TYR A 229 0.79 25.42 -5.84
C TYR A 229 1.38 24.29 -4.99
N SER A 230 1.49 24.47 -3.68
CA SER A 230 2.12 23.49 -2.79
C SER A 230 1.47 23.46 -1.42
N GLY A 231 1.47 22.29 -0.77
CA GLY A 231 1.16 22.12 0.64
C GLY A 231 2.32 21.41 1.32
N THR A 232 3.00 22.09 2.24
CA THR A 232 4.21 21.58 2.91
C THR A 232 4.54 22.37 4.18
N SER A 233 5.44 21.85 5.02
CA SER A 233 6.11 22.59 6.10
C SER A 233 6.90 23.82 5.62
N VAL A 234 7.06 24.77 6.53
CA VAL A 234 7.74 26.07 6.32
C VAL A 234 8.96 26.20 7.24
N ASP A 235 9.16 25.25 8.13
CA ASP A 235 10.15 25.19 9.19
C ASP A 235 10.81 23.82 9.29
N PHE A 236 12.02 23.78 9.87
CA PHE A 236 12.81 22.56 10.05
C PHE A 236 12.10 21.48 10.88
N MET A 237 11.20 21.86 11.79
CA MET A 237 10.52 20.92 12.69
C MET A 237 9.25 20.30 12.09
N GLY A 238 8.78 20.79 10.94
CA GLY A 238 7.49 20.39 10.37
C GLY A 238 6.27 20.89 11.17
N SER A 239 6.46 21.87 12.06
CA SER A 239 5.42 22.34 12.99
C SER A 239 4.51 23.42 12.38
N SER A 240 5.02 24.17 11.41
CA SER A 240 4.32 25.26 10.73
C SER A 240 4.13 24.89 9.26
N ALA A 241 2.92 24.50 8.91
CA ALA A 241 2.55 24.04 7.58
C ALA A 241 1.56 25.00 6.91
N ALA A 242 1.62 25.14 5.58
CA ALA A 242 0.76 26.06 4.84
C ALA A 242 0.52 25.62 3.39
N LEU A 243 -0.59 26.09 2.81
CA LEU A 243 -0.83 26.02 1.37
C LEU A 243 -0.34 27.30 0.69
N PHE A 244 0.55 27.15 -0.28
CA PHE A 244 1.17 28.23 -1.03
C PHE A 244 0.74 28.27 -2.50
N ARG A 245 0.85 29.45 -3.10
CA ARG A 245 1.06 29.62 -4.53
C ARG A 245 2.23 30.56 -4.75
N THR A 246 3.19 30.13 -5.58
CA THR A 246 4.39 30.89 -5.93
C THR A 246 4.55 30.96 -7.44
N ARG A 247 4.98 32.09 -7.99
CA ARG A 247 5.40 32.17 -9.39
C ARG A 247 6.79 31.58 -9.57
N LEU A 248 6.98 30.81 -10.64
CA LEU A 248 8.28 30.20 -10.98
C LEU A 248 9.10 31.03 -11.97
N ASP A 249 8.49 32.02 -12.64
CA ASP A 249 9.10 32.87 -13.67
C ASP A 249 9.79 34.13 -13.13
N ARG A 250 9.53 34.50 -11.86
CA ARG A 250 10.01 35.74 -11.24
C ARG A 250 10.53 35.49 -9.82
N SER A 251 11.66 36.11 -9.49
CA SER A 251 12.41 35.88 -8.25
C SER A 251 11.88 36.61 -7.01
N ASP A 252 10.81 37.41 -7.09
CA ASP A 252 10.39 38.29 -5.99
C ASP A 252 8.90 38.30 -5.62
N GLN A 253 8.69 38.18 -4.31
CA GLN A 253 7.59 38.64 -3.43
C GLN A 253 6.11 38.31 -3.73
N ASN A 254 5.73 37.90 -4.93
CA ASN A 254 4.34 37.55 -5.24
C ASN A 254 4.02 36.08 -4.92
N TYR A 255 3.93 35.77 -3.63
CA TYR A 255 3.36 34.50 -3.14
C TYR A 255 2.06 34.74 -2.39
N ILE A 256 1.14 33.78 -2.49
CA ILE A 256 -0.05 33.69 -1.64
C ILE A 256 0.13 32.51 -0.69
N ARG A 257 -0.29 32.65 0.57
CA ARG A 257 -0.27 31.55 1.54
C ARG A 257 -1.51 31.52 2.44
N THR A 258 -1.74 30.42 3.14
CA THR A 258 -2.65 30.40 4.30
C THR A 258 -2.06 31.19 5.47
N GLU A 259 -2.91 31.75 6.34
CA GLU A 259 -2.42 32.49 7.50
C GLU A 259 -1.63 31.58 8.46
N SER A 260 -0.55 32.10 9.05
CA SER A 260 0.24 31.37 10.05
C SER A 260 -0.37 31.46 11.44
N ASN A 261 -0.21 30.41 12.24
CA ASN A 261 -0.60 30.37 13.66
C ASN A 261 -2.11 30.64 13.86
N GLN A 262 -2.93 30.02 13.00
CA GLN A 262 -4.39 30.13 12.99
C GLN A 262 -5.00 28.76 12.68
N ASP A 263 -5.23 27.95 13.70
CA ASP A 263 -5.69 26.54 13.60
C ASP A 263 -7.00 26.39 12.79
N TYR A 264 -7.83 27.45 12.78
CA TYR A 264 -9.03 27.56 11.96
C TYR A 264 -8.78 27.42 10.45
N TRP A 265 -7.62 27.86 9.96
CA TRP A 265 -7.18 27.67 8.58
C TRP A 265 -6.70 26.24 8.36
N LEU A 266 -5.69 25.83 9.12
CA LEU A 266 -5.02 24.52 9.06
C LEU A 266 -4.49 24.19 10.45
N ASN A 267 -4.74 22.97 10.94
CA ASN A 267 -4.32 22.53 12.26
C ASN A 267 -3.55 21.20 12.18
N GLU A 268 -2.22 21.24 12.32
CA GLU A 268 -1.34 20.08 12.13
C GLU A 268 -1.63 19.31 10.80
N PRO A 269 -1.69 19.99 9.63
CA PRO A 269 -2.08 19.34 8.39
C PRO A 269 -0.97 18.42 7.84
N VAL A 270 -1.38 17.27 7.31
CA VAL A 270 -0.56 16.42 6.44
C VAL A 270 -1.18 16.47 5.05
N PHE A 271 -0.43 16.93 4.04
CA PHE A 271 -0.94 17.12 2.68
C PHE A 271 -0.73 15.86 1.82
N ILE A 272 -1.73 15.52 1.02
CA ILE A 272 -1.77 14.30 0.20
C ILE A 272 -1.73 14.65 -1.29
N GLY A 273 -2.66 15.48 -1.76
CA GLY A 273 -2.85 15.70 -3.21
C GLY A 273 -3.33 17.10 -3.57
N ALA A 274 -3.04 17.53 -4.80
CA ALA A 274 -3.52 18.79 -5.35
C ALA A 274 -3.92 18.62 -6.82
N TYR A 275 -5.06 19.19 -7.22
CA TYR A 275 -5.58 19.09 -8.59
C TYR A 275 -6.23 20.40 -9.05
N ALA A 276 -5.96 20.82 -10.29
CA ALA A 276 -6.76 21.84 -10.96
C ALA A 276 -8.03 21.19 -11.50
N ILE A 277 -9.21 21.73 -11.16
CA ILE A 277 -10.47 21.27 -11.72
C ILE A 277 -11.34 22.48 -12.09
N PRO A 278 -11.79 22.61 -13.35
CA PRO A 278 -12.66 23.69 -13.77
C PRO A 278 -14.07 23.54 -13.17
N ASP A 279 -14.61 24.61 -12.59
CA ASP A 279 -15.99 24.64 -12.09
C ASP A 279 -17.02 24.94 -13.18
N THR A 280 -16.66 25.75 -14.16
CA THR A 280 -17.51 26.08 -15.32
C THR A 280 -16.70 25.95 -16.62
N TYR A 281 -17.22 26.48 -17.73
CA TYR A 281 -16.46 26.61 -18.98
C TYR A 281 -15.62 27.91 -19.03
N ASN A 282 -15.85 28.86 -18.11
CA ASN A 282 -15.00 30.03 -17.96
C ASN A 282 -13.76 29.68 -17.11
N ARG A 283 -12.57 29.99 -17.62
CA ARG A 283 -11.28 29.78 -16.93
C ARG A 283 -11.10 30.65 -15.69
N ASP A 284 -11.82 31.77 -15.59
CA ASP A 284 -11.81 32.61 -14.38
C ASP A 284 -12.46 31.89 -13.19
N ASP A 285 -13.29 30.87 -13.44
CA ASP A 285 -13.91 30.04 -12.40
C ASP A 285 -13.07 28.81 -12.03
N ASP A 286 -11.92 28.58 -12.68
CA ASP A 286 -11.00 27.46 -12.41
C ASP A 286 -10.58 27.46 -10.92
N LYS A 287 -10.58 26.28 -10.30
CA LYS A 287 -10.17 26.11 -8.90
C LYS A 287 -9.08 25.08 -8.76
N VAL A 288 -8.23 25.30 -7.77
CA VAL A 288 -7.27 24.30 -7.30
C VAL A 288 -7.82 23.68 -6.02
N TYR A 289 -7.97 22.36 -6.05
CA TYR A 289 -8.43 21.55 -4.94
C TYR A 289 -7.24 20.92 -4.23
N PHE A 290 -7.22 21.01 -2.91
CA PHE A 290 -6.18 20.42 -2.06
C PHE A 290 -6.81 19.36 -1.16
N PHE A 291 -6.15 18.21 -1.06
CA PHE A 291 -6.56 17.06 -0.26
C PHE A 291 -5.52 16.82 0.83
N PHE A 292 -5.99 16.76 2.07
CA PHE A 292 -5.13 16.67 3.25
C PHE A 292 -5.89 16.05 4.42
N ARG A 293 -5.19 15.70 5.50
CA ARG A 293 -5.78 15.38 6.80
C ARG A 293 -5.25 16.35 7.85
N GLU A 294 -6.06 16.70 8.83
CA GLU A 294 -5.69 17.67 9.88
C GLU A 294 -6.31 17.28 11.24
N THR A 295 -5.80 17.82 12.34
CA THR A 295 -6.45 17.70 13.66
C THR A 295 -7.73 18.54 13.67
N ALA A 296 -8.89 17.90 13.86
CA ALA A 296 -10.20 18.53 13.72
C ALA A 296 -10.46 19.56 14.83
N VAL A 297 -10.53 20.84 14.46
CA VAL A 297 -10.84 21.96 15.38
C VAL A 297 -12.29 21.95 15.85
N GLU A 298 -13.18 21.26 15.12
CA GLU A 298 -14.60 21.08 15.43
C GLU A 298 -14.89 19.85 16.32
N ALA A 299 -13.91 18.97 16.53
CA ALA A 299 -14.05 17.90 17.51
C ALA A 299 -14.13 18.50 18.92
N GLY A 300 -15.09 18.04 19.71
CA GLY A 300 -15.36 18.59 21.04
C GLY A 300 -14.17 18.49 22.00
N GLN A 301 -14.16 19.29 23.07
CA GLN A 301 -13.03 19.41 24.01
C GLN A 301 -12.58 18.10 24.70
N TRP A 302 -13.33 17.01 24.55
CA TRP A 302 -13.00 15.67 25.06
C TRP A 302 -12.33 14.76 24.01
N GLU A 303 -12.42 15.09 22.72
CA GLU A 303 -11.85 14.35 21.57
C GLU A 303 -10.65 15.09 20.94
N ARG A 304 -9.78 15.70 21.77
CA ARG A 304 -8.73 16.68 21.38
C ARG A 304 -7.67 16.25 20.34
N ARG A 305 -7.75 15.05 19.77
CA ARG A 305 -6.85 14.54 18.72
C ARG A 305 -7.59 13.71 17.65
N ARG A 306 -8.86 14.02 17.39
CA ARG A 306 -9.57 13.42 16.26
C ARG A 306 -9.05 14.04 14.97
N ILE A 307 -8.45 13.22 14.12
CA ILE A 307 -8.03 13.64 12.78
C ILE A 307 -9.23 13.58 11.86
N HIS A 308 -9.32 14.50 10.89
CA HIS A 308 -10.31 14.47 9.81
C HIS A 308 -9.64 14.68 8.46
N ALA A 309 -10.08 13.89 7.48
CA ALA A 309 -9.78 14.13 6.08
C ALA A 309 -10.53 15.36 5.56
N ARG A 310 -9.86 16.14 4.72
CA ARG A 310 -10.34 17.39 4.15
C ARG A 310 -10.16 17.42 2.65
N VAL A 311 -11.11 18.09 2.00
CA VAL A 311 -10.89 18.74 0.72
C VAL A 311 -11.01 20.24 0.94
N ALA A 312 -10.05 21.01 0.44
CA ALA A 312 -10.14 22.46 0.31
C ALA A 312 -10.14 22.89 -1.15
N ARG A 313 -10.60 24.11 -1.42
CA ARG A 313 -10.50 24.75 -2.73
C ARG A 313 -10.08 26.21 -2.60
N VAL A 314 -9.37 26.70 -3.63
CA VAL A 314 -9.05 28.11 -3.86
C VAL A 314 -9.33 28.45 -5.32
N CYS A 315 -9.65 29.71 -5.60
CA CYS A 315 -9.73 30.21 -6.97
C CYS A 315 -8.33 30.37 -7.56
N LYS A 316 -8.14 29.88 -8.78
CA LYS A 316 -6.85 29.94 -9.50
C LYS A 316 -6.37 31.39 -9.68
N ASN A 317 -7.30 32.31 -9.92
CA ASN A 317 -7.05 33.75 -10.10
C ASN A 317 -7.12 34.59 -8.81
N ASP A 318 -7.20 33.97 -7.62
CA ASP A 318 -7.15 34.69 -6.34
C ASP A 318 -5.89 35.55 -6.26
N ALA A 319 -6.02 36.83 -5.94
CA ALA A 319 -4.92 37.80 -5.84
C ALA A 319 -4.69 38.27 -4.39
N GLY A 320 -5.35 37.63 -3.42
CA GLY A 320 -5.52 38.09 -2.06
C GLY A 320 -6.42 39.32 -1.95
N GLY A 321 -6.58 39.82 -0.73
CA GLY A 321 -7.33 41.04 -0.47
C GLY A 321 -6.48 42.31 -0.60
N LYS A 322 -7.15 43.46 -0.69
CA LYS A 322 -6.54 44.79 -0.93
C LYS A 322 -5.99 45.48 0.31
N ARG A 323 -6.58 45.21 1.48
CA ARG A 323 -6.26 45.84 2.79
C ARG A 323 -6.07 44.78 3.86
N SER A 324 -7.05 43.90 4.00
CA SER A 324 -6.95 42.63 4.73
C SER A 324 -6.56 41.50 3.78
N LEU A 325 -6.01 40.40 4.31
CA LEU A 325 -5.61 39.21 3.53
C LEU A 325 -4.63 39.53 2.38
N ILE A 326 -3.74 40.51 2.57
CA ILE A 326 -2.66 40.83 1.62
C ILE A 326 -1.70 39.63 1.56
N ASN A 327 -1.44 39.10 0.36
CA ASN A 327 -0.63 37.89 0.15
C ASN A 327 -1.15 36.68 0.97
N ARG A 328 -2.48 36.61 1.15
CA ARG A 328 -3.22 35.50 1.74
C ARG A 328 -4.37 35.10 0.84
N TRP A 329 -4.79 33.84 0.91
CA TRP A 329 -5.96 33.39 0.15
C TRP A 329 -7.20 34.15 0.60
N SER A 330 -7.96 34.68 -0.36
CA SER A 330 -9.25 35.33 -0.11
C SER A 330 -10.44 34.43 -0.47
N THR A 331 -10.17 33.26 -1.05
CA THR A 331 -11.17 32.29 -1.52
C THR A 331 -11.02 30.89 -0.91
N PHE A 332 -10.13 30.72 0.08
CA PHE A 332 -9.85 29.42 0.71
C PHE A 332 -11.01 28.90 1.57
N LEU A 333 -11.60 27.78 1.16
CA LEU A 333 -12.61 27.04 1.92
C LEU A 333 -12.20 25.57 2.06
N LYS A 334 -12.54 24.92 3.19
CA LYS A 334 -12.33 23.50 3.47
C LYS A 334 -13.60 22.79 3.95
N ALA A 335 -13.77 21.54 3.59
CA ALA A 335 -14.91 20.68 3.99
C ALA A 335 -14.40 19.30 4.41
N ARG A 336 -15.15 18.62 5.30
CA ARG A 336 -14.82 17.25 5.75
C ARG A 336 -15.13 16.22 4.66
N LEU A 337 -14.18 15.33 4.36
CA LEU A 337 -14.46 14.08 3.66
C LEU A 337 -14.76 12.99 4.70
N VAL A 338 -15.83 12.22 4.49
CA VAL A 338 -16.20 11.10 5.37
C VAL A 338 -16.05 9.80 4.61
N CYS A 339 -15.19 8.91 5.09
CA CYS A 339 -15.16 7.51 4.65
C CYS A 339 -15.50 6.64 5.86
N SER A 340 -16.68 6.03 5.86
CA SER A 340 -17.19 5.27 7.02
C SER A 340 -18.03 4.08 6.60
N VAL A 341 -18.13 3.10 7.52
CA VAL A 341 -19.00 1.93 7.39
C VAL A 341 -20.10 2.03 8.45
N PRO A 342 -21.39 2.09 8.07
CA PRO A 342 -22.49 2.07 9.02
C PRO A 342 -22.64 0.69 9.66
N SER A 343 -22.69 0.65 11.00
CA SER A 343 -23.03 -0.56 11.76
C SER A 343 -24.54 -0.78 11.81
N LEU A 344 -24.95 -2.03 12.03
CA LEU A 344 -26.35 -2.42 12.29
C LEU A 344 -26.95 -1.71 13.52
N GLN A 345 -26.10 -1.18 14.41
CA GLN A 345 -26.49 -0.44 15.62
C GLN A 345 -26.51 1.09 15.41
N GLY A 346 -26.35 1.57 14.17
CA GLY A 346 -26.33 3.01 13.83
C GLY A 346 -25.00 3.73 14.13
N THR A 347 -24.02 3.05 14.74
CA THR A 347 -22.67 3.59 14.94
C THR A 347 -21.83 3.46 13.67
N GLU A 348 -21.16 4.54 13.25
CA GLU A 348 -20.26 4.51 12.09
C GLU A 348 -18.82 4.18 12.49
N THR A 349 -18.18 3.27 11.74
CA THR A 349 -16.73 3.04 11.82
C THR A 349 -16.03 3.92 10.80
N HIS A 350 -15.34 4.97 11.26
CA HIS A 350 -14.68 5.95 10.39
C HIS A 350 -13.23 5.56 10.04
N PHE A 351 -12.86 5.83 8.79
CA PHE A 351 -11.50 5.80 8.26
C PHE A 351 -11.10 7.27 8.01
N ASP A 352 -10.70 7.98 9.07
CA ASP A 352 -10.46 9.43 9.00
C ASP A 352 -9.02 9.80 8.51
N GLN A 353 -8.08 8.85 8.41
CA GLN A 353 -6.72 9.11 7.90
C GLN A 353 -6.70 9.01 6.37
N LEU A 354 -6.81 10.13 5.63
CA LEU A 354 -6.59 10.12 4.18
C LEU A 354 -5.10 9.89 3.89
N GLU A 355 -4.73 8.82 3.17
CA GLU A 355 -3.34 8.50 2.78
C GLU A 355 -3.02 8.93 1.34
N ASP A 356 -3.94 8.70 0.39
CA ASP A 356 -3.73 8.97 -1.03
C ASP A 356 -5.05 9.38 -1.73
N VAL A 357 -4.94 10.09 -2.86
CA VAL A 357 -6.07 10.51 -3.70
C VAL A 357 -5.74 10.28 -5.17
N PHE A 358 -6.72 9.77 -5.92
CA PHE A 358 -6.63 9.63 -7.37
C PHE A 358 -7.81 10.28 -8.08
N LEU A 359 -7.53 11.10 -9.11
CA LEU A 359 -8.53 11.82 -9.88
C LEU A 359 -8.86 11.09 -11.19
N LEU A 360 -9.93 10.29 -11.18
CA LEU A 360 -10.39 9.57 -12.36
C LEU A 360 -11.23 10.51 -13.24
N HIS A 361 -10.62 10.97 -14.33
CA HIS A 361 -11.25 11.84 -15.31
C HIS A 361 -12.40 11.11 -16.02
N THR A 362 -13.58 11.75 -16.10
CA THR A 362 -14.71 11.24 -16.87
C THR A 362 -14.76 11.92 -18.25
N ARG A 363 -15.77 11.58 -19.07
CA ARG A 363 -16.02 12.27 -20.36
C ARG A 363 -16.26 13.77 -20.20
N ASN A 364 -16.62 14.25 -18.99
CA ASN A 364 -16.69 15.66 -18.66
C ASN A 364 -15.53 16.03 -17.71
N ALA A 365 -14.59 16.85 -18.19
CA ALA A 365 -13.46 17.34 -17.41
C ALA A 365 -13.87 18.16 -16.16
N GLN A 366 -15.07 18.75 -16.15
CA GLN A 366 -15.63 19.43 -14.98
C GLN A 366 -16.23 18.47 -13.94
N ASN A 367 -16.34 17.16 -14.22
CA ASN A 367 -16.92 16.18 -13.29
C ASN A 367 -16.09 14.88 -13.25
N PRO A 368 -14.82 14.93 -12.83
CA PRO A 368 -14.07 13.74 -12.44
C PRO A 368 -14.67 13.06 -11.20
N LEU A 369 -14.29 11.80 -10.98
CA LEU A 369 -14.51 11.08 -9.73
C LEU A 369 -13.24 11.15 -8.89
N VAL A 370 -13.39 11.43 -7.59
CA VAL A 370 -12.28 11.49 -6.63
C VAL A 370 -12.25 10.19 -5.85
N TYR A 371 -11.22 9.39 -6.02
CA TYR A 371 -10.99 8.19 -5.21
C TYR A 371 -10.06 8.62 -4.06
N GLY A 372 -10.47 8.40 -2.82
CA GLY A 372 -9.61 8.58 -1.65
C GLY A 372 -9.31 7.25 -1.00
N LEU A 373 -8.04 7.03 -0.68
CA LEU A 373 -7.54 5.93 0.14
C LEU A 373 -7.45 6.39 1.59
N PHE A 374 -8.07 5.64 2.51
CA PHE A 374 -8.13 5.99 3.92
C PHE A 374 -7.65 4.85 4.81
N THR A 375 -7.05 5.16 5.96
CA THR A 375 -6.80 4.21 7.05
C THR A 375 -7.57 4.57 8.33
N VAL A 376 -7.64 3.63 9.28
CA VAL A 376 -8.29 3.83 10.58
C VAL A 376 -7.33 4.50 11.56
N SER A 377 -7.79 5.56 12.22
CA SER A 377 -7.03 6.34 13.23
C SER A 377 -6.72 5.59 14.54
N SER A 378 -6.91 4.28 14.61
CA SER A 378 -6.82 3.48 15.84
C SER A 378 -5.58 2.59 15.87
N GLY A 379 -4.72 2.78 16.86
CA GLY A 379 -3.55 1.91 17.07
C GLY A 379 -3.87 0.46 17.45
N ILE A 380 -5.14 0.12 17.67
CA ILE A 380 -5.60 -1.24 18.02
C ILE A 380 -6.08 -2.00 16.77
N PHE A 381 -6.45 -1.30 15.69
CA PHE A 381 -7.06 -1.91 14.51
C PHE A 381 -6.46 -1.37 13.21
N SER A 382 -5.75 -2.21 12.47
CA SER A 382 -5.28 -1.90 11.12
C SER A 382 -6.35 -2.20 10.09
N GLY A 383 -6.71 -1.17 9.32
CA GLY A 383 -7.61 -1.27 8.19
C GLY A 383 -7.41 -0.15 7.19
N SER A 384 -7.57 -0.47 5.91
CA SER A 384 -7.60 0.48 4.79
C SER A 384 -8.96 0.40 4.09
N ALA A 385 -9.48 1.53 3.63
CA ALA A 385 -10.70 1.63 2.84
C ALA A 385 -10.49 2.56 1.64
N VAL A 386 -11.18 2.30 0.53
CA VAL A 386 -11.23 3.22 -0.62
C VAL A 386 -12.65 3.74 -0.75
N CYS A 387 -12.81 5.06 -0.74
CA CYS A 387 -14.08 5.75 -0.92
C CYS A 387 -14.04 6.58 -2.21
N VAL A 388 -15.18 6.66 -2.91
CA VAL A 388 -15.31 7.41 -4.18
C VAL A 388 -16.28 8.55 -3.99
N TYR A 389 -15.88 9.77 -4.33
CA TYR A 389 -16.70 10.98 -4.20
C TYR A 389 -16.99 11.57 -5.58
N SER A 390 -18.21 12.10 -5.75
CA SER A 390 -18.53 12.91 -6.91
C SER A 390 -18.15 14.37 -6.67
N LEU A 391 -17.63 15.05 -7.69
CA LEU A 391 -17.35 16.48 -7.57
C LEU A 391 -18.63 17.31 -7.40
N ALA A 392 -19.79 16.80 -7.82
CA ALA A 392 -21.09 17.39 -7.54
C ALA A 392 -21.37 17.47 -6.03
N ALA A 393 -21.11 16.40 -5.27
CA ALA A 393 -21.26 16.40 -3.80
C ALA A 393 -20.26 17.36 -3.12
N ILE A 394 -19.00 17.38 -3.59
CA ILE A 394 -17.97 18.31 -3.11
C ILE A 394 -18.42 19.78 -3.33
N ARG A 395 -18.92 20.12 -4.53
CA ARG A 395 -19.47 21.44 -4.84
C ARG A 395 -20.70 21.78 -4.00
N ALA A 396 -21.59 20.82 -3.77
CA ALA A 396 -22.77 21.02 -2.93
C ALA A 396 -22.38 21.42 -1.50
N ALA A 397 -21.39 20.76 -0.90
CA ALA A 397 -20.87 21.13 0.43
C ALA A 397 -20.27 22.55 0.45
N PHE A 398 -19.44 22.92 -0.54
CA PHE A 398 -18.89 24.29 -0.63
C PHE A 398 -19.93 25.38 -0.95
N ASN A 399 -21.08 25.00 -1.51
CA ASN A 399 -22.23 25.88 -1.71
C ASN A 399 -23.25 25.77 -0.56
N GLY A 400 -23.01 24.90 0.43
CA GLY A 400 -23.81 24.69 1.64
C GLY A 400 -23.45 25.68 2.76
N PRO A 401 -24.04 25.56 3.96
CA PRO A 401 -23.78 26.48 5.06
C PRO A 401 -22.33 26.42 5.57
N PHE A 402 -21.84 27.54 6.10
CA PHE A 402 -20.55 27.62 6.78
C PHE A 402 -20.67 27.10 8.22
N ALA A 403 -19.58 26.55 8.76
CA ALA A 403 -19.43 26.31 10.18
C ALA A 403 -18.81 27.55 10.84
N HIS A 404 -19.27 27.89 12.04
CA HIS A 404 -18.70 28.95 12.86
C HIS A 404 -18.67 28.57 14.33
N LYS A 405 -17.91 29.32 15.13
CA LYS A 405 -17.74 29.11 16.57
C LYS A 405 -18.14 30.39 17.30
N GLU A 406 -19.44 30.55 17.53
CA GLU A 406 -20.05 31.71 18.18
C GLU A 406 -21.18 31.25 19.12
N GLY A 407 -21.44 32.01 20.18
CA GLY A 407 -22.42 31.69 21.22
C GLY A 407 -21.81 31.33 22.58
N LEU A 408 -22.68 31.20 23.59
CA LEU A 408 -22.30 31.06 25.02
C LEU A 408 -21.43 29.82 25.31
N ASP A 409 -21.69 28.70 24.61
CA ASP A 409 -21.00 27.43 24.84
C ASP A 409 -19.67 27.30 24.06
N TYR A 410 -19.33 28.27 23.21
CA TYR A 410 -18.14 28.26 22.34
C TYR A 410 -17.97 26.96 21.51
N GLN A 411 -19.08 26.37 21.09
CA GLN A 411 -19.12 25.17 20.24
C GLN A 411 -19.19 25.54 18.75
N TRP A 412 -18.86 24.58 17.89
CA TRP A 412 -19.01 24.74 16.44
C TRP A 412 -20.43 24.41 16.02
N VAL A 413 -21.06 25.33 15.30
CA VAL A 413 -22.45 25.23 14.86
C VAL A 413 -22.62 25.81 13.45
N GLU A 414 -23.71 25.44 12.79
CA GLU A 414 -24.09 25.96 11.48
C GLU A 414 -24.31 27.49 11.51
N TYR A 415 -23.69 28.22 10.58
CA TYR A 415 -23.85 29.66 10.45
C TYR A 415 -25.21 30.01 9.83
N LYS A 416 -26.12 30.54 10.66
CA LYS A 416 -27.46 31.02 10.26
C LYS A 416 -27.53 32.53 9.96
N GLY A 417 -26.42 33.25 10.08
CA GLY A 417 -26.36 34.69 9.85
C GLY A 417 -26.39 35.08 8.37
N ARG A 418 -26.26 36.39 8.09
CA ARG A 418 -26.25 36.91 6.72
C ARG A 418 -24.89 36.65 6.05
N ILE A 419 -24.90 35.83 5.01
CA ILE A 419 -23.75 35.64 4.12
C ILE A 419 -23.61 36.89 3.21
N PRO A 420 -22.41 37.51 3.07
CA PRO A 420 -22.20 38.68 2.22
C PRO A 420 -22.15 38.34 0.72
N TYR A 421 -22.13 39.37 -0.14
CA TYR A 421 -22.12 39.22 -1.61
C TYR A 421 -20.91 39.96 -2.24
N PRO A 422 -20.20 39.38 -3.24
CA PRO A 422 -20.36 38.03 -3.77
C PRO A 422 -20.11 36.96 -2.70
N ARG A 423 -20.67 35.77 -2.92
CA ARG A 423 -20.61 34.71 -1.91
C ARG A 423 -19.15 34.37 -1.58
N PRO A 424 -18.75 34.33 -0.29
CA PRO A 424 -17.41 33.91 0.13
C PRO A 424 -16.96 32.60 -0.54
N GLY A 425 -15.76 32.59 -1.14
CA GLY A 425 -15.24 31.49 -1.96
C GLY A 425 -15.63 31.49 -3.45
N THR A 426 -16.32 32.52 -3.94
CA THR A 426 -16.56 32.75 -5.38
C THR A 426 -15.31 33.34 -6.04
N CYS A 427 -15.05 33.00 -7.31
CA CYS A 427 -13.92 33.55 -8.06
C CYS A 427 -14.32 34.88 -8.73
N PRO A 428 -13.41 35.88 -8.81
CA PRO A 428 -13.64 37.06 -9.62
C PRO A 428 -13.76 36.64 -11.09
N SER A 429 -14.90 36.93 -11.71
CA SER A 429 -15.30 36.31 -12.98
C SER A 429 -16.43 37.12 -13.60
N ALA A 430 -16.24 37.52 -14.86
CA ALA A 430 -17.22 38.33 -15.60
C ALA A 430 -18.58 37.62 -15.81
N THR A 431 -18.64 36.30 -15.57
CA THR A 431 -19.87 35.50 -15.60
C THR A 431 -20.86 35.90 -14.50
N TYR A 432 -20.36 36.26 -13.31
CA TYR A 432 -21.20 36.47 -12.11
C TYR A 432 -21.33 37.95 -11.74
N GLU A 433 -20.23 38.70 -11.83
CA GLU A 433 -20.22 40.13 -11.48
C GLU A 433 -19.16 40.86 -12.35
N PRO A 434 -19.56 41.47 -13.48
CA PRO A 434 -18.64 42.12 -14.42
C PRO A 434 -17.77 43.24 -13.80
N LEU A 435 -18.20 43.81 -12.67
CA LEU A 435 -17.46 44.85 -11.95
C LEU A 435 -16.32 44.32 -11.07
N LEU A 436 -16.30 43.02 -10.76
CA LEU A 436 -15.33 42.39 -9.85
C LEU A 436 -14.30 41.56 -10.62
N GLN A 437 -13.30 42.25 -11.19
CA GLN A 437 -12.24 41.63 -11.99
C GLN A 437 -11.12 41.00 -11.16
N SER A 438 -10.98 41.39 -9.88
CA SER A 438 -10.01 40.80 -8.95
C SER A 438 -10.61 40.59 -7.56
N THR A 439 -10.07 39.65 -6.79
CA THR A 439 -10.36 39.51 -5.36
C THR A 439 -9.98 40.75 -4.56
N LYS A 440 -9.11 41.62 -5.10
CA LYS A 440 -8.78 42.92 -4.52
C LYS A 440 -9.92 43.95 -4.64
N ASP A 441 -10.90 43.68 -5.49
CA ASP A 441 -12.09 44.53 -5.66
C ASP A 441 -13.26 44.05 -4.80
N PHE A 442 -13.13 42.89 -4.14
CA PHE A 442 -14.16 42.35 -3.26
C PHE A 442 -14.44 43.31 -2.08
N PRO A 443 -15.72 43.49 -1.69
CA PRO A 443 -16.11 44.26 -0.52
C PRO A 443 -15.41 43.85 0.79
N ASP A 444 -15.17 44.83 1.67
CA ASP A 444 -14.49 44.62 2.95
C ASP A 444 -15.26 43.65 3.88
N ASP A 445 -16.59 43.51 3.74
CA ASP A 445 -17.40 42.53 4.51
C ASP A 445 -17.21 41.08 4.04
N VAL A 446 -17.10 40.84 2.72
CA VAL A 446 -16.71 39.53 2.16
C VAL A 446 -15.32 39.14 2.63
N ILE A 447 -14.35 40.06 2.56
CA ILE A 447 -12.97 39.81 3.02
C ILE A 447 -12.93 39.60 4.54
N SER A 448 -13.72 40.33 5.32
CA SER A 448 -13.83 40.14 6.78
C SER A 448 -14.42 38.76 7.13
N PHE A 449 -15.51 38.35 6.47
CA PHE A 449 -16.13 37.04 6.65
C PHE A 449 -15.17 35.90 6.33
N MET A 450 -14.43 36.02 5.22
CA MET A 450 -13.40 35.06 4.81
C MET A 450 -12.22 34.92 5.78
N ARG A 451 -12.02 35.83 6.75
CA ARG A 451 -10.98 35.66 7.79
C ARG A 451 -11.35 34.65 8.87
N THR A 452 -12.63 34.34 9.02
CA THR A 452 -13.18 33.55 10.15
C THR A 452 -13.97 32.33 9.72
N HIS A 453 -14.51 32.29 8.49
CA HIS A 453 -15.41 31.26 8.00
C HIS A 453 -14.81 30.43 6.84
N HIS A 454 -13.78 29.63 7.13
CA HIS A 454 -13.15 28.74 6.14
C HIS A 454 -13.79 27.35 6.08
N LEU A 455 -14.41 26.88 7.17
CA LEU A 455 -14.92 25.52 7.30
C LEU A 455 -16.39 25.46 6.83
N MET A 456 -16.71 24.50 5.96
CA MET A 456 -18.10 24.18 5.61
C MET A 456 -18.72 23.29 6.68
N TRP A 457 -20.01 23.50 6.96
CA TRP A 457 -20.76 22.70 7.94
C TRP A 457 -21.10 21.30 7.41
N GLU A 458 -21.54 21.20 6.16
CA GLU A 458 -21.95 19.92 5.57
C GLU A 458 -20.75 19.02 5.23
N PRO A 459 -20.70 17.77 5.76
CA PRO A 459 -19.70 16.80 5.38
C PRO A 459 -19.97 16.19 4.00
N ILE A 460 -18.91 15.72 3.35
CA ILE A 460 -18.95 15.09 2.03
C ILE A 460 -18.86 13.58 2.19
N TYR A 461 -19.98 12.90 1.95
CA TYR A 461 -20.08 11.44 1.93
C TYR A 461 -19.76 10.84 0.55
N PRO A 462 -19.33 9.57 0.47
CA PRO A 462 -18.99 8.91 -0.77
C PRO A 462 -20.24 8.45 -1.51
N LEU A 463 -20.07 8.04 -2.77
CA LEU A 463 -21.11 7.41 -3.56
C LEU A 463 -21.71 6.22 -2.79
N HIS A 464 -23.05 6.19 -2.72
CA HIS A 464 -23.83 5.18 -1.98
C HIS A 464 -23.53 5.08 -0.47
N TRP A 465 -22.94 6.12 0.13
CA TRP A 465 -22.70 6.24 1.58
C TRP A 465 -21.86 5.09 2.19
N LYS A 466 -20.97 4.50 1.40
CA LYS A 466 -20.06 3.43 1.84
C LYS A 466 -18.73 3.41 1.05
N PRO A 467 -17.68 2.74 1.55
CA PRO A 467 -16.46 2.51 0.78
C PRO A 467 -16.71 1.47 -0.33
N VAL A 468 -15.98 1.59 -1.43
CA VAL A 468 -16.00 0.60 -2.53
C VAL A 468 -15.07 -0.59 -2.28
N LEU A 469 -14.08 -0.41 -1.39
CA LEU A 469 -13.13 -1.46 -0.98
C LEU A 469 -12.80 -1.30 0.49
N ILE A 470 -12.72 -2.41 1.23
CA ILE A 470 -12.30 -2.46 2.64
C ILE A 470 -11.32 -3.64 2.80
N LYS A 471 -10.11 -3.38 3.32
CA LYS A 471 -9.11 -4.40 3.68
C LYS A 471 -8.76 -4.25 5.15
N VAL A 472 -9.04 -5.29 5.93
CA VAL A 472 -8.90 -5.35 7.39
C VAL A 472 -8.28 -6.69 7.77
N ASN A 473 -7.65 -6.77 8.95
CA ASN A 473 -6.92 -7.98 9.40
C ASN A 473 -5.82 -8.45 8.42
N VAL A 474 -5.19 -7.51 7.71
CA VAL A 474 -4.06 -7.75 6.80
C VAL A 474 -2.75 -7.26 7.44
N PRO A 475 -1.60 -7.93 7.17
CA PRO A 475 -0.32 -7.63 7.82
C PRO A 475 0.44 -6.44 7.17
N PHE A 476 -0.29 -5.54 6.50
CA PHE A 476 0.22 -4.39 5.77
C PHE A 476 -0.84 -3.28 5.75
N GLN A 477 -0.41 -2.05 5.56
CA GLN A 477 -1.24 -0.89 5.26
C GLN A 477 -1.11 -0.55 3.77
N ILE A 478 -2.20 -0.10 3.16
CA ILE A 478 -2.20 0.45 1.80
C ILE A 478 -1.87 1.94 1.90
N GLN A 479 -0.93 2.41 1.08
CA GLN A 479 -0.37 3.78 1.11
C GLN A 479 -0.39 4.50 -0.24
N GLN A 480 -0.62 3.77 -1.34
CA GLN A 480 -0.59 4.31 -2.70
C GLN A 480 -1.76 3.74 -3.52
N LEU A 481 -2.36 4.56 -4.37
CA LEU A 481 -3.58 4.28 -5.12
C LEU A 481 -3.48 4.83 -6.54
N LEU A 482 -3.54 3.93 -7.52
CA LEU A 482 -3.82 4.28 -8.91
C LEU A 482 -5.10 3.59 -9.39
N VAL A 483 -5.84 4.23 -10.30
CA VAL A 483 -7.09 3.69 -10.85
C VAL A 483 -7.10 3.82 -12.37
N ASP A 484 -7.43 2.73 -13.06
CA ASP A 484 -7.73 2.72 -14.49
C ASP A 484 -9.18 2.26 -14.73
N ARG A 485 -9.86 2.82 -15.74
CA ARG A 485 -11.25 2.49 -16.08
C ARG A 485 -11.29 1.72 -17.39
N VAL A 486 -11.58 0.43 -17.29
CA VAL A 486 -11.70 -0.46 -18.45
C VAL A 486 -13.17 -0.65 -18.82
N GLU A 487 -13.54 -0.24 -20.04
CA GLU A 487 -14.88 -0.45 -20.59
C GLU A 487 -15.06 -1.92 -21.01
N THR A 488 -16.06 -2.61 -20.46
CA THR A 488 -16.39 -4.02 -20.80
C THR A 488 -17.81 -4.15 -21.31
N GLU A 489 -18.17 -5.29 -21.93
CA GLU A 489 -19.55 -5.57 -22.35
C GLU A 489 -20.57 -5.54 -21.18
N ALA A 490 -20.11 -5.75 -19.95
CA ALA A 490 -20.94 -5.73 -18.76
C ALA A 490 -21.08 -4.32 -18.13
N GLY A 491 -20.41 -3.32 -18.70
CA GLY A 491 -20.22 -1.98 -18.13
C GLY A 491 -18.76 -1.69 -17.75
N PRO A 492 -18.46 -0.47 -17.30
CA PRO A 492 -17.12 -0.09 -16.87
C PRO A 492 -16.72 -0.82 -15.59
N ILE A 493 -15.46 -1.24 -15.52
CA ILE A 493 -14.80 -1.77 -14.33
C ILE A 493 -13.63 -0.86 -14.00
N ASP A 494 -13.59 -0.39 -12.75
CA ASP A 494 -12.49 0.41 -12.24
C ASP A 494 -11.46 -0.53 -11.61
N VAL A 495 -10.26 -0.62 -12.18
CA VAL A 495 -9.18 -1.45 -11.66
C VAL A 495 -8.28 -0.60 -10.78
N LEU A 496 -8.27 -0.93 -9.49
CA LEU A 496 -7.47 -0.30 -8.45
C LEU A 496 -6.14 -1.06 -8.35
N PHE A 497 -5.05 -0.31 -8.38
CA PHE A 497 -3.70 -0.79 -8.13
C PHE A 497 -3.21 -0.13 -6.84
N LEU A 498 -2.91 -0.95 -5.84
CA LEU A 498 -2.83 -0.54 -4.43
C LEU A 498 -1.44 -0.91 -3.89
N GLY A 499 -0.60 0.09 -3.65
CA GLY A 499 0.73 -0.08 -3.09
C GLY A 499 0.71 -0.11 -1.56
N THR A 500 1.61 -0.88 -0.95
CA THR A 500 1.62 -1.14 0.50
C THR A 500 2.96 -0.85 1.17
N ASP A 501 2.92 -0.65 2.49
CA ASP A 501 4.08 -0.47 3.37
C ASP A 501 5.01 -1.70 3.47
N LYS A 502 4.61 -2.85 2.88
CA LYS A 502 5.37 -4.12 2.86
C LYS A 502 5.77 -4.60 1.46
N GLY A 503 5.76 -3.73 0.45
CA GLY A 503 6.31 -4.05 -0.86
C GLY A 503 5.41 -4.98 -1.67
N LYS A 504 4.10 -4.89 -1.43
CA LYS A 504 3.07 -5.58 -2.21
C LYS A 504 2.27 -4.60 -3.03
N LEU A 505 2.02 -4.97 -4.28
CA LEU A 505 1.03 -4.35 -5.15
C LEU A 505 -0.20 -5.27 -5.20
N LEU A 506 -1.38 -4.75 -4.84
CA LEU A 506 -2.65 -5.44 -5.02
C LEU A 506 -3.38 -4.89 -6.24
N LYS A 507 -3.94 -5.77 -7.07
CA LYS A 507 -4.80 -5.41 -8.20
C LYS A 507 -6.21 -5.89 -7.92
N VAL A 508 -7.17 -4.98 -7.88
CA VAL A 508 -8.57 -5.25 -7.52
C VAL A 508 -9.50 -4.54 -8.52
N GLY A 509 -10.34 -5.30 -9.21
CA GLY A 509 -11.42 -4.73 -10.03
C GLY A 509 -12.63 -4.41 -9.18
N ILE A 510 -13.20 -3.22 -9.34
CA ILE A 510 -14.50 -2.83 -8.75
C ILE A 510 -15.48 -2.63 -9.90
N ALA A 511 -16.53 -3.45 -9.92
CA ALA A 511 -17.64 -3.30 -10.86
C ALA A 511 -18.83 -2.59 -10.19
N GLY A 512 -19.57 -1.81 -10.97
CA GLY A 512 -20.82 -1.20 -10.50
C GLY A 512 -20.65 -0.02 -9.53
N VAL A 513 -19.57 0.77 -9.62
CA VAL A 513 -19.34 1.97 -8.76
C VAL A 513 -20.51 2.98 -8.82
N GLY A 514 -21.24 3.04 -9.96
CA GLY A 514 -22.43 3.86 -10.12
C GLY A 514 -23.72 3.30 -9.50
N SER A 515 -23.71 2.08 -8.95
CA SER A 515 -24.87 1.37 -8.39
C SER A 515 -24.67 0.99 -6.92
N GLN A 516 -25.77 0.76 -6.20
CA GLN A 516 -25.69 0.32 -4.79
C GLN A 516 -24.97 -1.03 -4.63
N ASP A 517 -25.05 -1.93 -5.61
CA ASP A 517 -24.41 -3.25 -5.59
C ASP A 517 -23.03 -3.22 -6.26
N THR A 518 -22.05 -2.64 -5.56
CA THR A 518 -20.63 -2.69 -5.95
C THR A 518 -20.04 -4.08 -5.74
N GLN A 519 -19.43 -4.68 -6.77
CA GLN A 519 -18.77 -5.99 -6.67
C GLN A 519 -17.24 -5.87 -6.66
N GLU A 520 -16.60 -6.39 -5.62
CA GLU A 520 -15.13 -6.58 -5.56
C GLU A 520 -14.70 -7.82 -6.36
N ILE A 521 -13.65 -7.68 -7.17
CA ILE A 521 -12.97 -8.74 -7.92
C ILE A 521 -11.49 -8.70 -7.54
N SER A 522 -11.06 -9.62 -6.67
CA SER A 522 -9.67 -9.72 -6.19
C SER A 522 -8.80 -10.45 -7.24
N LEU A 523 -7.93 -9.71 -7.96
CA LEU A 523 -7.21 -10.21 -9.14
C LEU A 523 -5.80 -10.71 -8.81
N GLU A 524 -4.88 -9.80 -8.45
CA GLU A 524 -3.45 -10.12 -8.27
C GLU A 524 -2.93 -9.57 -6.92
N GLU A 525 -2.10 -10.34 -6.22
CA GLU A 525 -1.25 -9.88 -5.11
C GLU A 525 0.21 -10.15 -5.50
N ILE A 526 1.00 -9.09 -5.68
CA ILE A 526 2.35 -9.17 -6.22
C ILE A 526 3.35 -8.66 -5.18
N SER A 527 4.32 -9.50 -4.79
CA SER A 527 5.48 -9.05 -4.01
C SER A 527 6.59 -8.55 -4.94
N ILE A 528 6.83 -7.24 -4.95
CA ILE A 528 7.75 -6.59 -5.92
C ILE A 528 9.24 -6.81 -5.59
N SER A 529 9.54 -7.21 -4.36
CA SER A 529 10.89 -7.37 -3.81
C SER A 529 10.96 -8.61 -2.92
N LYS A 530 12.17 -9.18 -2.81
CA LYS A 530 12.48 -10.29 -1.90
C LYS A 530 12.42 -9.88 -0.42
N MET A 531 12.81 -8.63 -0.11
CA MET A 531 12.69 -8.06 1.24
C MET A 531 11.50 -7.08 1.28
N PRO A 532 10.60 -7.16 2.28
CA PRO A 532 9.50 -6.20 2.40
C PRO A 532 10.03 -4.77 2.61
N SER A 533 9.71 -3.87 1.67
CA SER A 533 10.05 -2.44 1.68
C SER A 533 8.79 -1.64 1.30
N ALA A 534 8.60 -0.45 1.85
CA ALA A 534 7.45 0.37 1.48
C ALA A 534 7.50 0.76 0.00
N ILE A 535 6.34 0.77 -0.66
CA ILE A 535 6.19 1.39 -1.98
C ILE A 535 6.09 2.91 -1.77
N LEU A 536 6.97 3.66 -2.42
CA LEU A 536 7.15 5.09 -2.18
C LEU A 536 6.34 5.96 -3.16
N ASP A 537 6.29 5.56 -4.43
CA ASP A 537 5.53 6.20 -5.52
C ASP A 537 5.11 5.12 -6.54
N MET A 538 4.03 5.37 -7.28
CA MET A 538 3.58 4.55 -8.40
C MET A 538 3.10 5.44 -9.55
N GLN A 539 3.49 5.10 -10.79
CA GLN A 539 3.03 5.81 -11.99
C GLN A 539 2.64 4.83 -13.10
N PHE A 540 1.59 5.14 -13.87
CA PHE A 540 1.21 4.36 -15.05
C PHE A 540 1.77 4.94 -16.36
N SER A 541 2.02 4.06 -17.32
CA SER A 541 1.84 4.37 -18.74
C SER A 541 0.69 3.53 -19.28
N LEU A 542 -0.52 4.12 -19.33
CA LEU A 542 -1.70 3.46 -19.86
C LEU A 542 -1.54 3.12 -21.35
N LYS A 543 -0.80 3.94 -22.11
CA LYS A 543 -0.49 3.68 -23.52
C LYS A 543 0.40 2.44 -23.71
N ARG A 544 1.27 2.13 -22.75
CA ARG A 544 2.12 0.92 -22.76
C ARG A 544 1.48 -0.27 -22.05
N GLN A 545 0.43 -0.02 -21.26
CA GLN A 545 -0.17 -0.99 -20.33
C GLN A 545 0.84 -1.43 -19.26
N GLU A 546 1.53 -0.47 -18.64
CA GLU A 546 2.58 -0.69 -17.63
C GLU A 546 2.39 0.19 -16.38
N VAL A 547 2.84 -0.32 -15.23
CA VAL A 547 3.01 0.42 -13.98
C VAL A 547 4.48 0.40 -13.56
N PHE A 548 4.99 1.56 -13.17
CA PHE A 548 6.28 1.74 -12.53
C PHE A 548 6.05 1.90 -11.04
N VAL A 549 6.78 1.14 -10.23
CA VAL A 549 6.64 1.08 -8.78
C VAL A 549 8.00 1.33 -8.16
N SER A 550 8.12 2.38 -7.35
CA SER A 550 9.35 2.66 -6.62
C SER A 550 9.30 2.12 -5.18
N SER A 551 10.47 1.79 -4.66
CA SER A 551 10.69 1.42 -3.26
C SER A 551 12.10 1.81 -2.84
N THR A 552 12.41 1.68 -1.55
CA THR A 552 13.79 1.79 -1.02
C THR A 552 14.77 0.84 -1.72
N ASN A 553 14.27 -0.30 -2.21
CA ASN A 553 15.08 -1.38 -2.78
C ASN A 553 15.27 -1.27 -4.31
N GLY A 554 14.65 -0.30 -4.97
CA GLY A 554 14.75 -0.16 -6.43
C GLY A 554 13.45 0.27 -7.12
N LEU A 555 13.56 0.40 -8.44
CA LEU A 555 12.49 0.81 -9.36
C LEU A 555 12.11 -0.38 -10.25
N VAL A 556 10.84 -0.81 -10.18
CA VAL A 556 10.34 -2.00 -10.89
C VAL A 556 9.26 -1.61 -11.89
N GLN A 557 9.38 -2.11 -13.12
CA GLN A 557 8.37 -2.05 -14.16
C GLN A 557 7.56 -3.35 -14.19
N LEU A 558 6.23 -3.22 -14.23
CA LEU A 558 5.27 -4.32 -14.21
C LEU A 558 4.21 -4.09 -15.29
N PRO A 559 3.87 -5.07 -16.15
CA PRO A 559 2.69 -4.95 -17.00
C PRO A 559 1.40 -4.89 -16.15
N LEU A 560 0.38 -4.19 -16.64
CA LEU A 560 -0.94 -4.12 -15.99
C LEU A 560 -1.69 -5.47 -16.01
N HIS A 561 -1.28 -6.41 -16.87
CA HIS A 561 -1.94 -7.70 -17.03
C HIS A 561 -0.95 -8.87 -17.16
N ARG A 562 -1.33 -10.05 -16.68
CA ARG A 562 -0.54 -11.31 -16.80
C ARG A 562 -1.40 -12.45 -17.33
N CYS A 563 -2.10 -12.21 -18.44
CA CYS A 563 -3.14 -13.11 -18.95
C CYS A 563 -2.69 -14.57 -19.13
N GLU A 564 -1.46 -14.77 -19.61
CA GLU A 564 -0.87 -16.10 -19.83
C GLU A 564 -0.64 -16.89 -18.52
N LEU A 565 -0.61 -16.21 -17.36
CA LEU A 565 -0.47 -16.83 -16.03
C LEU A 565 -1.80 -17.27 -15.39
N TYR A 566 -2.97 -16.94 -15.96
CA TYR A 566 -4.25 -17.44 -15.42
C TYR A 566 -4.54 -18.90 -15.77
N GLY A 567 -3.97 -19.41 -16.87
CA GLY A 567 -4.13 -20.80 -17.29
C GLY A 567 -4.14 -20.98 -18.81
N LYS A 568 -4.11 -22.24 -19.25
CA LYS A 568 -4.03 -22.62 -20.68
C LYS A 568 -5.39 -22.89 -21.33
N GLY A 569 -6.47 -23.00 -20.55
CA GLY A 569 -7.82 -23.28 -21.07
C GLY A 569 -8.74 -22.06 -21.07
N CYS A 570 -9.76 -22.08 -21.93
CA CYS A 570 -10.82 -21.06 -21.98
C CYS A 570 -11.47 -20.81 -20.62
N ALA A 571 -11.78 -21.89 -19.88
CA ALA A 571 -12.44 -21.78 -18.58
C ALA A 571 -11.56 -21.06 -17.54
N ASP A 572 -10.26 -21.36 -17.51
CA ASP A 572 -9.30 -20.71 -16.61
C ASP A 572 -9.19 -19.20 -16.91
N CYS A 573 -9.21 -18.84 -18.20
CA CYS A 573 -9.20 -17.46 -18.68
C CYS A 573 -10.51 -16.71 -18.38
N CYS A 574 -11.67 -17.34 -18.58
CA CYS A 574 -12.97 -16.76 -18.24
C CYS A 574 -13.12 -16.52 -16.72
N LEU A 575 -12.61 -17.44 -15.90
CA LEU A 575 -12.58 -17.27 -14.45
C LEU A 575 -11.57 -16.22 -14.00
N ALA A 576 -10.60 -15.80 -14.83
CA ALA A 576 -9.67 -14.71 -14.54
C ALA A 576 -10.38 -13.46 -14.01
N ARG A 577 -11.50 -13.10 -14.66
CA ARG A 577 -12.29 -11.89 -14.39
C ARG A 577 -11.44 -10.60 -14.43
N ASP A 578 -10.28 -10.66 -15.07
CA ASP A 578 -9.37 -9.56 -15.31
C ASP A 578 -9.80 -8.84 -16.59
N PRO A 579 -10.27 -7.57 -16.54
CA PRO A 579 -10.84 -6.89 -17.70
C PRO A 579 -9.81 -6.61 -18.80
N TYR A 580 -8.51 -6.73 -18.51
CA TYR A 580 -7.45 -6.67 -19.52
C TYR A 580 -7.25 -7.99 -20.28
N CYS A 581 -7.88 -9.09 -19.86
CA CYS A 581 -7.62 -10.44 -20.38
C CYS A 581 -8.82 -11.07 -21.06
N THR A 582 -8.54 -11.90 -22.08
CA THR A 582 -9.59 -12.47 -22.93
C THR A 582 -9.12 -13.76 -23.60
N TRP A 583 -10.06 -14.62 -24.02
CA TRP A 583 -9.72 -15.86 -24.72
C TRP A 583 -9.77 -15.67 -26.24
N ASP A 584 -8.64 -15.90 -26.92
CA ASP A 584 -8.49 -15.70 -28.37
C ASP A 584 -8.85 -16.92 -29.23
N GLY A 585 -9.33 -18.00 -28.59
CA GLY A 585 -9.56 -19.32 -29.19
C GLY A 585 -8.42 -20.32 -28.99
N LYS A 586 -7.23 -19.86 -28.56
CA LYS A 586 -6.02 -20.70 -28.36
C LYS A 586 -5.33 -20.48 -27.02
N ALA A 587 -5.31 -19.25 -26.52
CA ALA A 587 -4.65 -18.87 -25.28
C ALA A 587 -5.38 -17.69 -24.59
N CYS A 588 -5.12 -17.53 -23.29
CA CYS A 588 -5.53 -16.33 -22.56
C CYS A 588 -4.56 -15.20 -22.89
N ARG A 589 -5.05 -14.11 -23.49
CA ARG A 589 -4.24 -12.99 -23.98
C ARG A 589 -4.80 -11.64 -23.56
N ALA A 590 -3.96 -10.61 -23.66
CA ALA A 590 -4.38 -9.22 -23.51
C ALA A 590 -5.50 -8.88 -24.51
N TYR A 591 -6.52 -8.17 -24.04
CA TYR A 591 -7.60 -7.67 -24.88
C TYR A 591 -7.10 -6.58 -25.84
N GLN A 592 -7.34 -6.76 -27.15
CA GLN A 592 -6.97 -5.79 -28.18
C GLN A 592 -8.23 -5.31 -28.92
N LEU A 593 -8.61 -4.04 -28.67
CA LEU A 593 -9.77 -3.36 -29.27
C LEU A 593 -9.81 -3.39 -30.81
N THR A 594 -8.68 -3.62 -31.48
CA THR A 594 -8.53 -3.45 -32.94
C THR A 594 -8.91 -4.67 -33.77
N LYS A 595 -9.23 -5.84 -33.18
CA LYS A 595 -9.49 -7.08 -33.93
C LYS A 595 -10.91 -7.61 -33.71
N LYS A 596 -11.78 -7.44 -34.73
CA LYS A 596 -13.12 -8.04 -34.85
C LYS A 596 -13.07 -9.57 -35.01
N ARG A 597 -12.52 -10.30 -34.04
CA ARG A 597 -12.73 -11.75 -33.89
C ARG A 597 -13.89 -12.00 -32.94
N ARG A 598 -14.48 -13.20 -32.97
CA ARG A 598 -15.41 -13.63 -31.91
C ARG A 598 -14.57 -13.89 -30.66
N VAL A 599 -14.55 -12.94 -29.74
CA VAL A 599 -13.77 -13.01 -28.51
C VAL A 599 -14.65 -13.63 -27.41
N GLN A 600 -14.13 -14.62 -26.68
CA GLN A 600 -14.82 -15.22 -25.53
C GLN A 600 -14.29 -14.62 -24.22
N CYS A 601 -15.07 -14.71 -23.14
CA CYS A 601 -14.74 -14.19 -21.81
C CYS A 601 -14.81 -12.65 -21.65
N GLN A 602 -15.41 -11.90 -22.58
CA GLN A 602 -15.51 -10.42 -22.47
C GLN A 602 -16.44 -9.93 -21.35
N ASN A 603 -17.40 -10.75 -20.92
CA ASN A 603 -18.30 -10.42 -19.81
C ASN A 603 -17.73 -10.91 -18.48
N VAL A 604 -16.89 -10.07 -17.87
CA VAL A 604 -16.21 -10.27 -16.58
C VAL A 604 -17.17 -10.54 -15.40
N LEU A 605 -18.46 -10.18 -15.52
CA LEU A 605 -19.46 -10.35 -14.46
C LEU A 605 -20.26 -11.66 -14.58
N LYS A 606 -20.28 -12.30 -15.76
CA LYS A 606 -20.93 -13.61 -15.96
C LYS A 606 -20.06 -14.75 -15.42
N ALA A 607 -20.27 -15.08 -14.14
CA ALA A 607 -19.51 -16.07 -13.39
C ALA A 607 -19.56 -17.54 -13.89
N ASN A 608 -20.31 -17.86 -14.96
CA ASN A 608 -20.39 -19.22 -15.50
C ASN A 608 -19.56 -19.39 -16.78
N PRO A 609 -18.31 -19.92 -16.69
CA PRO A 609 -17.46 -20.15 -17.87
C PRO A 609 -18.01 -21.25 -18.79
N VAL A 610 -18.83 -22.19 -18.30
CA VAL A 610 -19.36 -23.32 -19.08
C VAL A 610 -20.28 -22.82 -20.20
N SER A 611 -20.97 -21.69 -20.01
CA SER A 611 -21.79 -21.07 -21.04
C SER A 611 -21.00 -20.28 -22.09
N GLN A 612 -19.75 -19.91 -21.80
CA GLN A 612 -18.90 -19.09 -22.66
C GLN A 612 -17.87 -19.92 -23.44
N CYS A 613 -17.48 -21.09 -22.91
CA CYS A 613 -16.50 -22.00 -23.48
C CYS A 613 -17.16 -23.26 -24.07
N GLN A 614 -17.43 -23.24 -25.39
CA GLN A 614 -18.17 -24.31 -26.09
C GLN A 614 -17.41 -25.65 -26.25
N ASP A 615 -16.11 -25.70 -25.94
CA ASP A 615 -15.24 -26.89 -26.07
C ASP A 615 -14.71 -27.40 -24.71
N SER A 616 -15.59 -27.57 -23.71
CA SER A 616 -15.18 -27.96 -22.34
C SER A 616 -14.40 -29.27 -22.23
N GLU A 617 -14.53 -30.22 -23.18
CA GLU A 617 -13.80 -31.49 -23.15
C GLU A 617 -12.45 -31.48 -23.88
N LYS A 618 -12.25 -30.61 -24.88
CA LYS A 618 -11.03 -30.62 -25.71
C LYS A 618 -9.92 -29.70 -25.18
N GLY A 619 -10.27 -28.71 -24.37
CA GLY A 619 -9.33 -27.74 -23.77
C GLY A 619 -8.86 -28.06 -22.35
N MET A 620 -9.51 -29.02 -21.66
CA MET A 620 -9.01 -29.53 -20.39
C MET A 620 -7.83 -30.46 -20.64
N SER A 621 -6.62 -30.04 -20.27
CA SER A 621 -5.48 -30.93 -20.12
C SER A 621 -5.88 -32.11 -19.25
N LYS A 622 -5.93 -33.33 -19.81
CA LYS A 622 -6.19 -34.54 -19.02
C LYS A 622 -5.22 -34.55 -17.85
N ALA A 623 -5.76 -34.51 -16.63
CA ALA A 623 -4.95 -34.55 -15.43
C ALA A 623 -4.12 -35.84 -15.45
N GLU A 624 -2.80 -35.72 -15.29
CA GLU A 624 -1.92 -36.88 -15.35
C GLU A 624 -2.20 -37.84 -14.20
N GLU A 625 -2.24 -39.14 -14.51
CA GLU A 625 -2.37 -40.20 -13.52
C GLU A 625 -1.00 -40.59 -13.00
N LYS A 626 -0.79 -40.37 -11.70
CA LYS A 626 0.46 -40.70 -11.00
C LYS A 626 0.28 -41.98 -10.19
N VAL A 627 1.06 -43.02 -10.47
CA VAL A 627 1.07 -44.24 -9.67
C VAL A 627 1.96 -44.05 -8.44
N ILE A 628 1.40 -44.22 -7.24
CA ILE A 628 2.11 -44.09 -5.97
C ILE A 628 2.09 -45.44 -5.25
N PHE A 629 3.22 -45.82 -4.67
CA PHE A 629 3.36 -47.05 -3.89
C PHE A 629 3.50 -46.72 -2.40
N GLY A 630 2.57 -47.23 -1.61
CA GLY A 630 2.57 -47.14 -0.16
C GLY A 630 2.94 -48.46 0.50
N VAL A 631 3.45 -48.40 1.73
CA VAL A 631 3.67 -49.57 2.59
C VAL A 631 2.68 -49.47 3.75
N GLN A 632 2.03 -50.58 4.09
CA GLN A 632 1.08 -50.65 5.20
C GLN A 632 1.69 -50.10 6.50
N ASN A 633 0.88 -49.40 7.30
CA ASN A 633 1.22 -48.69 8.54
C ASN A 633 2.16 -47.47 8.40
N ASN A 634 2.75 -47.21 7.23
CA ASN A 634 3.44 -45.93 6.97
C ASN A 634 2.45 -44.82 6.61
N SER A 635 2.91 -43.57 6.70
CA SER A 635 2.21 -42.41 6.16
C SER A 635 2.49 -42.22 4.67
N THR A 636 1.59 -41.51 3.97
CA THR A 636 1.78 -41.10 2.57
C THR A 636 1.08 -39.78 2.31
N PHE A 637 1.68 -38.95 1.46
CA PHE A 637 1.15 -37.64 1.08
C PHE A 637 0.91 -37.58 -0.42
N LEU A 638 -0.30 -37.23 -0.84
CA LEU A 638 -0.69 -37.05 -2.24
C LEU A 638 -0.77 -35.56 -2.52
N GLU A 639 0.25 -35.01 -3.19
CA GLU A 639 0.36 -33.58 -3.49
C GLU A 639 -0.77 -33.12 -4.42
N CYS A 640 -1.40 -32.00 -4.12
CA CYS A 640 -2.29 -31.33 -5.06
C CYS A 640 -2.28 -29.82 -4.84
N PHE A 641 -1.99 -29.09 -5.91
CA PHE A 641 -1.89 -27.64 -5.91
C PHE A 641 -2.91 -27.07 -6.90
N ALA A 642 -3.72 -26.12 -6.43
CA ALA A 642 -4.53 -25.29 -7.32
C ALA A 642 -3.74 -24.03 -7.71
N GLN A 643 -3.85 -23.62 -8.98
CA GLN A 643 -3.17 -22.44 -9.49
C GLN A 643 -3.72 -21.13 -8.90
N SER A 644 -5.02 -21.10 -8.56
CA SER A 644 -5.63 -19.95 -7.88
C SER A 644 -5.85 -20.21 -6.38
N PRO A 645 -5.44 -19.29 -5.49
CA PRO A 645 -5.82 -19.30 -4.07
C PRO A 645 -7.33 -19.19 -3.80
N GLN A 646 -8.16 -18.84 -4.80
CA GLN A 646 -9.63 -18.84 -4.70
C GLN A 646 -10.24 -20.25 -4.87
N THR A 647 -9.51 -21.19 -5.50
CA THR A 647 -9.97 -22.57 -5.72
C THR A 647 -9.94 -23.37 -4.41
N ARG A 648 -11.04 -24.08 -4.12
CA ARG A 648 -11.09 -25.06 -3.03
C ARG A 648 -10.74 -26.45 -3.56
N ILE A 649 -9.90 -27.18 -2.85
CA ILE A 649 -9.57 -28.57 -3.19
C ILE A 649 -10.53 -29.50 -2.44
N ARG A 650 -11.11 -30.46 -3.17
CA ARG A 650 -11.74 -31.66 -2.60
C ARG A 650 -11.04 -32.91 -3.13
N TRP A 651 -11.14 -34.00 -2.37
CA TRP A 651 -10.59 -35.30 -2.71
C TRP A 651 -11.69 -36.34 -2.80
N LEU A 652 -11.68 -37.13 -3.86
CA LEU A 652 -12.56 -38.29 -4.03
C LEU A 652 -11.71 -39.57 -4.08
N LEU A 653 -12.18 -40.65 -3.46
CA LEU A 653 -11.59 -41.99 -3.54
C LEU A 653 -12.50 -42.91 -4.35
N GLN A 654 -11.93 -43.56 -5.36
CA GLN A 654 -12.50 -44.74 -5.99
C GLN A 654 -11.72 -45.97 -5.52
N ARG A 655 -12.30 -46.81 -4.67
CA ARG A 655 -11.67 -48.07 -4.25
C ARG A 655 -11.70 -49.09 -5.41
N SER A 656 -10.68 -49.95 -5.48
CA SER A 656 -10.52 -50.95 -6.56
C SER A 656 -11.73 -51.88 -6.79
N ASN A 657 -12.58 -52.06 -5.78
CA ASN A 657 -13.72 -52.97 -5.80
C ASN A 657 -15.07 -52.28 -6.06
N THR A 658 -15.10 -50.95 -6.27
CA THR A 658 -16.34 -50.16 -6.40
C THR A 658 -16.22 -49.07 -7.46
N ALA A 659 -17.27 -48.86 -8.25
CA ALA A 659 -17.37 -47.73 -9.19
C ALA A 659 -17.81 -46.41 -8.52
N ILE A 660 -17.98 -46.40 -7.19
CA ILE A 660 -18.45 -45.24 -6.42
C ILE A 660 -17.24 -44.36 -6.06
N LEU A 661 -17.42 -43.05 -6.23
CA LEU A 661 -16.50 -42.02 -5.74
C LEU A 661 -16.97 -41.55 -4.36
N GLU A 662 -16.19 -41.84 -3.33
CA GLU A 662 -16.42 -41.39 -1.95
C GLU A 662 -15.67 -40.07 -1.69
N GLU A 663 -16.31 -39.04 -1.14
CA GLU A 663 -15.63 -37.79 -0.77
C GLU A 663 -14.86 -37.96 0.54
N ILE A 664 -13.59 -37.53 0.55
CA ILE A 664 -12.70 -37.69 1.70
C ILE A 664 -12.78 -36.45 2.59
N GLU A 665 -13.43 -36.60 3.74
CA GLU A 665 -13.39 -35.60 4.80
C GLU A 665 -12.10 -35.72 5.64
N SER A 666 -11.73 -34.63 6.31
CA SER A 666 -10.50 -34.55 7.13
C SER A 666 -10.71 -35.18 8.52
N ILE A 667 -10.98 -36.50 8.55
CA ILE A 667 -11.35 -37.26 9.76
C ILE A 667 -10.42 -38.48 9.94
N GLY A 668 -10.00 -38.72 11.17
CA GLY A 668 -9.27 -39.94 11.57
C GLY A 668 -7.89 -40.06 10.92
N ARG A 669 -7.72 -41.04 10.02
CA ARG A 669 -6.45 -41.31 9.31
C ARG A 669 -6.19 -40.34 8.15
N PHE A 670 -7.20 -39.61 7.69
CA PHE A 670 -7.12 -38.67 6.58
C PHE A 670 -7.04 -37.23 7.05
N SER A 671 -6.20 -36.42 6.41
CA SER A 671 -6.09 -34.98 6.67
C SER A 671 -5.96 -34.23 5.35
N VAL A 672 -7.00 -33.46 5.01
CA VAL A 672 -7.04 -32.65 3.79
C VAL A 672 -6.33 -31.32 4.06
N LEU A 673 -5.16 -31.14 3.44
CA LEU A 673 -4.34 -29.93 3.55
C LEU A 673 -4.46 -29.12 2.27
N GLY A 674 -4.20 -27.80 2.35
CA GLY A 674 -4.23 -26.92 1.17
C GLY A 674 -3.16 -27.21 0.10
N GLN A 675 -2.28 -28.19 0.35
CA GLN A 675 -1.20 -28.63 -0.54
C GLN A 675 -1.35 -30.10 -0.98
N GLY A 676 -2.38 -30.81 -0.50
CA GLY A 676 -2.55 -32.24 -0.77
C GLY A 676 -3.29 -33.01 0.33
N LEU A 677 -3.43 -34.32 0.14
CA LEU A 677 -4.03 -35.24 1.11
C LEU A 677 -2.93 -35.98 1.89
N LEU A 678 -2.94 -35.86 3.21
CA LEU A 678 -2.11 -36.69 4.09
C LEU A 678 -2.92 -37.89 4.59
N ILE A 679 -2.37 -39.09 4.39
CA ILE A 679 -2.84 -40.33 5.01
C ILE A 679 -1.82 -40.70 6.08
N SER A 680 -2.21 -40.63 7.35
CA SER A 680 -1.27 -40.77 8.48
C SER A 680 -0.80 -42.21 8.70
N GLN A 681 -1.66 -43.19 8.41
CA GLN A 681 -1.38 -44.62 8.49
C GLN A 681 -2.13 -45.33 7.36
N LEU A 682 -1.41 -45.99 6.46
CA LEU A 682 -1.97 -46.76 5.36
C LEU A 682 -2.51 -48.12 5.80
N ALA A 683 -3.76 -48.40 5.45
CA ALA A 683 -4.40 -49.71 5.54
C ALA A 683 -4.66 -50.26 4.12
N GLN A 684 -4.79 -51.59 3.97
CA GLN A 684 -4.95 -52.22 2.66
C GLN A 684 -6.24 -51.77 1.92
N GLU A 685 -7.25 -51.33 2.68
CA GLU A 685 -8.52 -50.75 2.22
C GLU A 685 -8.41 -49.36 1.57
N ASP A 686 -7.27 -48.68 1.75
CA ASP A 686 -7.01 -47.35 1.18
C ASP A 686 -6.49 -47.44 -0.27
N ALA A 687 -6.28 -48.66 -0.80
CA ALA A 687 -5.80 -48.87 -2.16
C ALA A 687 -6.89 -48.57 -3.20
N GLY A 688 -6.58 -47.71 -4.17
CA GLY A 688 -7.53 -47.23 -5.16
C GLY A 688 -7.04 -45.99 -5.91
N THR A 689 -7.93 -45.40 -6.68
CA THR A 689 -7.67 -44.17 -7.44
C THR A 689 -8.23 -42.97 -6.70
N TYR A 690 -7.33 -42.08 -6.26
CA TYR A 690 -7.65 -40.80 -5.65
C TYR A 690 -7.72 -39.72 -6.72
N GLN A 691 -8.78 -38.92 -6.70
CA GLN A 691 -9.00 -37.82 -7.61
C GLN A 691 -8.99 -36.50 -6.83
N CYS A 692 -8.02 -35.64 -7.13
CA CYS A 692 -8.03 -34.27 -6.64
C CYS A 692 -8.85 -33.38 -7.57
N GLN A 693 -9.89 -32.72 -7.06
CA GLN A 693 -10.69 -31.76 -7.81
C GLN A 693 -10.61 -30.36 -7.20
N GLY A 694 -10.34 -29.37 -8.05
CA GLY A 694 -10.49 -27.96 -7.72
C GLY A 694 -11.91 -27.50 -8.02
N ILE A 695 -12.55 -26.83 -7.07
CA ILE A 695 -13.85 -26.16 -7.21
C ILE A 695 -13.64 -24.66 -7.13
N GLU A 696 -14.13 -23.94 -8.12
CA GLU A 696 -14.08 -22.49 -8.17
C GLU A 696 -15.39 -21.91 -8.72
N TYR A 697 -16.09 -21.12 -7.90
CA TYR A 697 -17.50 -20.76 -8.08
C TYR A 697 -18.37 -22.01 -8.36
N SER A 698 -18.81 -22.19 -9.61
CA SER A 698 -19.60 -23.34 -10.06
C SER A 698 -18.80 -24.32 -10.94
N LEU A 699 -17.54 -24.03 -11.26
CA LEU A 699 -16.71 -24.91 -12.07
C LEU A 699 -16.01 -25.95 -11.18
N VAL A 700 -16.05 -27.21 -11.61
CA VAL A 700 -15.29 -28.32 -11.03
C VAL A 700 -14.28 -28.79 -12.07
N LYS A 701 -12.99 -28.84 -11.71
CA LYS A 701 -11.90 -29.28 -12.59
C LYS A 701 -11.04 -30.31 -11.86
N THR A 702 -10.77 -31.45 -12.49
CA THR A 702 -9.81 -32.41 -11.95
C THR A 702 -8.40 -31.86 -12.11
N LEU A 703 -7.63 -31.82 -11.02
CA LEU A 703 -6.26 -31.31 -10.98
C LEU A 703 -5.22 -32.44 -11.09
N ALA A 704 -5.48 -33.60 -10.47
CA ALA A 704 -4.60 -34.76 -10.49
C ALA A 704 -5.37 -36.07 -10.26
N TYR A 705 -4.88 -37.17 -10.83
CA TYR A 705 -5.26 -38.53 -10.48
C TYR A 705 -4.08 -39.26 -9.83
N TYR A 706 -4.36 -40.06 -8.81
CA TYR A 706 -3.36 -40.82 -8.07
C TYR A 706 -3.81 -42.28 -7.89
N SER A 707 -3.15 -43.22 -8.57
CA SER A 707 -3.37 -44.66 -8.35
C SER A 707 -2.49 -45.12 -7.19
N LEU A 708 -3.05 -45.23 -5.98
CA LEU A 708 -2.35 -45.66 -4.78
C LEU A 708 -2.39 -47.19 -4.64
N ARG A 709 -1.20 -47.82 -4.66
CA ARG A 709 -1.01 -49.27 -4.49
C ARG A 709 -0.30 -49.54 -3.19
N ILE A 710 -0.83 -50.44 -2.36
CA ILE A 710 -0.35 -50.67 -0.99
C ILE A 710 0.21 -52.09 -0.86
N PHE A 711 1.44 -52.18 -0.37
CA PHE A 711 2.11 -53.44 -0.07
C PHE A 711 2.10 -53.71 1.44
N GLY A 712 1.73 -54.93 1.84
CA GLY A 712 1.96 -55.44 3.18
C GLY A 712 3.46 -55.58 3.47
N HIS A 713 3.85 -55.39 4.74
CA HIS A 713 5.27 -55.29 5.15
C HIS A 713 6.12 -56.49 4.69
N GLN A 714 5.57 -57.70 4.79
CA GLN A 714 6.19 -58.98 4.41
C GLN A 714 6.52 -59.07 2.90
N ALA A 715 5.76 -58.41 2.02
CA ALA A 715 5.98 -58.47 0.57
C ALA A 715 7.22 -57.66 0.14
N MET A 716 7.59 -56.62 0.90
CA MET A 716 8.80 -55.84 0.66
C MET A 716 10.07 -56.61 1.06
N GLU A 717 10.01 -57.40 2.13
CA GLU A 717 11.14 -58.25 2.56
C GLU A 717 11.45 -59.35 1.53
N ALA A 718 10.41 -59.92 0.89
CA ALA A 718 10.59 -60.88 -0.19
C ALA A 718 11.21 -60.29 -1.48
N LEU A 719 11.00 -58.99 -1.74
CA LEU A 719 11.63 -58.29 -2.86
C LEU A 719 13.09 -57.92 -2.59
N THR A 720 13.45 -57.66 -1.32
CA THR A 720 14.85 -57.43 -0.93
C THR A 720 15.64 -58.72 -0.77
N SER A 721 15.01 -59.86 -0.44
CA SER A 721 15.68 -61.17 -0.42
C SER A 721 15.99 -61.69 -1.83
N LYS A 722 15.03 -61.67 -2.76
CA LYS A 722 15.25 -62.11 -4.16
C LYS A 722 16.40 -61.37 -4.85
N ARG A 723 16.53 -60.06 -4.60
CA ARG A 723 17.61 -59.23 -5.16
C ARG A 723 19.00 -59.55 -4.59
N ARG A 724 19.07 -60.34 -3.51
CA ARG A 724 20.31 -60.84 -2.89
C ARG A 724 20.74 -62.21 -3.43
N GLU A 725 19.81 -62.99 -3.98
CA GLU A 725 20.07 -64.31 -4.55
C GLU A 725 20.57 -64.23 -6.01
N GLU A 726 20.16 -63.21 -6.78
CA GLU A 726 20.56 -63.04 -8.19
C GLU A 726 21.99 -62.48 -8.41
N THR A 727 22.72 -62.08 -7.35
CA THR A 727 24.10 -61.56 -7.47
C THR A 727 25.19 -62.61 -7.18
N GLY A 728 24.89 -63.89 -7.40
CA GLY A 728 25.64 -65.04 -6.91
C GLY A 728 26.38 -65.92 -7.93
N SER A 729 26.73 -65.46 -9.14
CA SER A 729 27.75 -66.13 -9.98
C SER A 729 28.33 -65.25 -11.11
N HIS A 730 29.53 -65.62 -11.56
CA HIS A 730 30.31 -65.13 -12.71
C HIS A 730 30.94 -63.72 -12.63
N HIS A 731 32.25 -63.72 -12.32
CA HIS A 731 33.18 -62.68 -12.74
C HIS A 731 33.36 -62.69 -14.26
N SER A 732 33.09 -61.56 -14.92
CA SER A 732 33.90 -61.07 -16.05
C SER A 732 33.67 -59.57 -16.22
N ALA A 733 34.72 -58.82 -16.57
CA ALA A 733 34.65 -57.38 -16.73
C ALA A 733 34.38 -57.01 -18.19
N ILE A 734 33.37 -56.19 -18.45
CA ILE A 734 33.24 -55.31 -19.62
C ILE A 734 32.25 -54.17 -19.30
N SER A 735 32.43 -53.04 -20.00
CA SER A 735 31.83 -51.72 -19.81
C SER A 735 30.36 -51.64 -19.35
N ARG A 736 30.09 -50.72 -18.40
CA ARG A 736 28.75 -50.22 -18.08
C ARG A 736 28.64 -48.75 -18.51
N SER A 737 28.14 -48.52 -19.72
CA SER A 737 27.59 -47.23 -20.17
C SER A 737 26.06 -47.29 -20.20
N ASP A 738 25.44 -46.16 -19.83
CA ASP A 738 24.01 -45.81 -19.93
C ASP A 738 22.92 -46.73 -19.35
N LEU A 739 22.41 -46.30 -18.18
CA LEU A 739 20.97 -45.99 -17.97
C LEU A 739 20.75 -45.35 -16.59
N ARG A 740 21.14 -44.07 -16.45
CA ARG A 740 20.82 -43.24 -15.26
C ARG A 740 19.55 -42.44 -15.49
N LEU A 741 18.40 -43.01 -15.15
CA LEU A 741 17.18 -42.22 -14.91
C LEU A 741 17.39 -41.33 -13.67
N GLN A 742 17.33 -40.01 -13.87
CA GLN A 742 17.64 -39.03 -12.83
C GLN A 742 16.46 -38.83 -11.87
N TYR A 743 16.54 -39.40 -10.67
CA TYR A 743 15.84 -38.84 -9.51
C TYR A 743 16.75 -37.81 -8.82
N LYS A 744 16.44 -36.52 -8.98
CA LYS A 744 17.00 -35.44 -8.17
C LYS A 744 15.89 -34.83 -7.31
N GLY A 745 15.81 -35.25 -6.05
CA GLY A 745 14.87 -34.71 -5.08
C GLY A 745 14.93 -35.43 -3.72
N TYR A 746 15.45 -34.76 -2.70
CA TYR A 746 15.20 -34.99 -1.28
C TYR A 746 15.40 -36.40 -0.67
N SER A 747 16.58 -36.99 -0.86
CA SER A 747 17.03 -38.18 -0.10
C SER A 747 17.84 -37.83 1.17
N TRP A 748 17.37 -36.91 2.02
CA TRP A 748 18.02 -36.58 3.31
C TRP A 748 17.09 -36.41 4.52
N ALA A 749 15.78 -36.63 4.35
CA ALA A 749 14.77 -36.31 5.36
C ALA A 749 14.18 -37.53 6.12
N LEU A 750 14.63 -38.76 5.84
CA LEU A 750 14.22 -39.96 6.56
C LEU A 750 15.43 -40.57 7.29
N GLY A 751 15.33 -40.64 8.62
CA GLY A 751 16.29 -41.36 9.46
C GLY A 751 16.19 -42.88 9.25
N THR A 752 17.17 -43.61 9.81
CA THR A 752 17.11 -45.08 9.85
C THR A 752 15.87 -45.59 10.58
N PRO A 753 15.32 -46.76 10.20
CA PRO A 753 14.08 -47.27 10.77
C PRO A 753 14.17 -47.43 12.30
N GLY A 754 13.11 -47.05 13.02
CA GLY A 754 12.98 -47.27 14.47
C GLY A 754 13.25 -46.07 15.38
N THR A 755 13.53 -44.87 14.87
CA THR A 755 13.62 -43.65 15.71
C THR A 755 12.26 -42.99 15.89
N SER A 756 11.93 -42.58 17.12
CA SER A 756 10.65 -41.94 17.43
C SER A 756 10.59 -40.49 16.92
N LEU A 757 9.39 -39.99 16.63
CA LEU A 757 9.20 -38.64 16.08
C LEU A 757 9.74 -37.53 17.01
N ASP A 758 9.61 -37.73 18.32
CA ASP A 758 10.13 -36.82 19.35
C ASP A 758 11.66 -36.80 19.38
N GLU A 759 12.31 -37.94 19.14
CA GLU A 759 13.77 -38.05 19.11
C GLU A 759 14.35 -37.31 17.89
N PHE A 760 13.69 -37.43 16.72
CA PHE A 760 14.03 -36.65 15.53
C PHE A 760 13.82 -35.14 15.73
N CYS A 761 12.72 -34.73 16.35
CA CYS A 761 12.47 -33.33 16.69
C CYS A 761 13.51 -32.77 17.68
N ASN A 762 13.92 -33.56 18.67
CA ASN A 762 14.99 -33.20 19.61
C ASN A 762 16.35 -33.08 18.93
N VAL A 763 16.70 -33.97 17.99
CA VAL A 763 17.94 -33.87 17.19
C VAL A 763 17.93 -32.63 16.29
N LEU A 764 16.79 -32.28 15.70
CA LEU A 764 16.62 -31.03 14.94
C LEU A 764 16.78 -29.79 15.83
N GLN A 765 16.17 -29.76 17.03
CA GLN A 765 16.37 -28.68 17.98
C GLN A 765 17.83 -28.56 18.44
N GLN A 766 18.51 -29.68 18.72
CA GLN A 766 19.93 -29.67 19.07
C GLN A 766 20.82 -29.17 17.92
N ARG A 767 20.52 -29.54 16.66
CA ARG A 767 21.20 -28.97 15.48
C ARG A 767 20.95 -27.46 15.34
N LYS A 768 19.73 -26.98 15.62
CA LYS A 768 19.40 -25.54 15.64
C LYS A 768 20.20 -24.79 16.72
N ARG A 769 20.26 -25.33 17.94
CA ARG A 769 21.07 -24.81 19.07
C ARG A 769 22.58 -24.84 18.77
N ARG A 770 23.10 -25.88 18.10
CA ARG A 770 24.52 -25.93 17.66
C ARG A 770 24.83 -24.89 16.58
N ARG A 771 23.91 -24.64 15.63
CA ARG A 771 24.05 -23.56 14.63
C ARG A 771 24.02 -22.17 15.27
N GLN A 772 23.14 -21.92 16.24
CA GLN A 772 23.17 -20.65 17.01
C GLN A 772 24.48 -20.47 17.79
N LYS A 773 25.09 -21.54 18.32
CA LYS A 773 26.41 -21.47 18.96
C LYS A 773 27.59 -21.27 18.00
N THR A 774 27.42 -21.54 16.69
CA THR A 774 28.44 -21.27 15.67
C THR A 774 28.26 -19.91 14.97
N TRP A 775 27.12 -19.24 15.19
CA TRP A 775 26.82 -17.93 14.64
C TRP A 775 26.77 -16.86 15.75
N ASN A 776 27.87 -16.76 16.49
CA ASN A 776 28.10 -15.72 17.49
C ASN A 776 29.59 -15.33 17.49
N PRO A 777 30.05 -14.51 16.53
CA PRO A 777 31.42 -13.99 16.54
C PRO A 777 31.60 -13.05 17.74
N LYS A 778 32.69 -13.24 18.49
CA LYS A 778 33.00 -12.48 19.70
C LYS A 778 33.22 -10.99 19.39
N TRP A 779 32.34 -10.14 19.89
CA TRP A 779 32.69 -8.80 20.37
C TRP A 779 32.03 -8.57 21.73
N GLN A 780 32.72 -8.98 22.79
CA GLN A 780 32.52 -8.45 24.14
C GLN A 780 33.82 -7.84 24.62
N GLN A 781 33.70 -6.64 25.17
CA GLN A 781 34.80 -5.76 25.54
C GLN A 781 35.61 -6.35 26.69
N HIS A 782 36.94 -6.24 26.63
CA HIS A 782 37.78 -6.40 27.82
C HIS A 782 37.86 -5.06 28.57
N PRO A 783 37.75 -5.04 29.92
CA PRO A 783 37.85 -3.80 30.70
C PRO A 783 39.28 -3.27 30.73
N LEU A 784 39.41 -1.94 30.72
CA LEU A 784 40.67 -1.27 31.04
C LEU A 784 40.82 -1.16 32.56
N GLU A 785 41.87 -1.76 33.14
CA GLU A 785 42.35 -1.28 34.44
C GLU A 785 43.87 -1.48 34.64
N SER A 786 44.55 -0.34 34.82
CA SER A 786 45.77 -0.12 35.61
C SER A 786 46.79 -1.25 35.81
N LYS A 787 47.98 -1.09 35.20
CA LYS A 787 49.25 -1.28 35.92
C LYS A 787 50.40 -0.43 35.36
N LYS A 788 51.10 0.27 36.24
CA LYS A 788 52.23 1.18 35.96
C LYS A 788 53.53 0.40 35.70
N GLY A 789 54.45 0.92 34.87
CA GLY A 789 55.85 0.49 34.95
C GLY A 789 56.84 0.88 33.83
N ARG A 790 57.66 1.91 34.10
CA ARG A 790 59.03 2.16 33.56
C ARG A 790 59.28 2.48 32.07
N VAL A 791 59.22 3.79 31.78
CA VAL A 791 60.41 4.64 31.46
C VAL A 791 61.51 4.08 30.55
N ARG A 792 61.69 4.73 29.38
CA ARG A 792 62.99 5.28 28.97
C ARG A 792 62.80 6.58 28.17
N ARG A 793 63.40 7.68 28.64
CA ARG A 793 63.60 8.93 27.87
C ARG A 793 64.94 8.85 27.13
N GLN A 794 65.08 9.52 25.99
CA GLN A 794 66.13 10.53 25.67
C GLN A 794 65.85 11.14 24.27
N PRO A 795 66.40 12.32 23.91
CA PRO A 795 65.68 13.31 23.08
C PRO A 795 66.43 13.82 21.83
N GLY A 796 65.82 14.77 21.12
CA GLY A 796 66.44 15.67 20.12
C GLY A 796 65.44 16.08 19.03
N THR A 797 64.84 17.27 19.06
CA THR A 797 65.32 18.52 18.41
C THR A 797 65.47 18.44 16.89
N LEU A 798 64.43 18.82 16.16
CA LEU A 798 64.27 20.19 15.64
C LEU A 798 62.80 20.49 15.32
#